data_AF-A0A8H7PAG1-F1
#
_entry.id   AF-A0A8H7PAG1-F1
#
_cell.length_a   1.000
_cell.length_b   1.000
_cell.length_c   1.000
_cell.angle_alpha   90.00
_cell.angle_beta   90.00
_cell.angle_gamma   90.00
#
_symmetry.space_group_name_H-M   'P 1'
#
loop_
_entity.id
_entity.type
_entity.pdbx_description
1 polymer ?
#
loop_
_entity_poly.entity_id
_entity_poly.type
_entity_poly.pdbx_seq_one_letter_code
_entity_poly.pdbx_strand_id
1 'polypeptide(L)'
;MGGMGVIHADNNFVIYHENHTMTLNLLSASVSSGIQRFLYASSACVYPDALQGQGNTDVSLRETDVYAQLPPCPQGLYGLEKLHTEQVLHQYAERMEVRIARFHNIYGPGGSWKDGREKAPAALLRKMVAAKLADEPSPAIEIWGDGQQRRSFCFIDDAPVGVGSRNSNNDFVRRVLQWTPATSLEDGMLQTGRWILGETKKLLSGADSAERADTLRRLQTSGLVDLRSHALMFAILLPITSRGTADPSECLKHLATFARSLASTTAYDVGHSGRRYGFRIYLAIDSDDAFLLEQSGPNKPEQVLRAEGILQIDTIVCNHPRGHVCSIWRDCARKAWLDGCQYFVLMGDDVVLQDMNWMSAIHNAFTELAVQESVPEGFGCVAFTDTSFPGMPTFPVVHHTHMEIFGGEVIPGSFVNQDGDPFLFQLYRRWNCSRMIPLRISNILGGSKAARYVKVSAPDWTFRPLGNATETVENWLRLRRPHIARKLTLDVIVPCYRVDLSYLRRFLELQPSPTCTVMYIIIIDDPQSPNIKELLSEYSHRPDVRIRINRVNSGASASRNRGLRESSAEWVIFLDDDVTPNKDVLIETEKAIRAKPDAAGFVGTALFPPADTIATAAIHLAGVTYFWDIARKRADDDDLPWGVTANLITRRNVEDHVEYDLVFPKTGGGEDIDYCRRKRNYSMRHGGKGFCAAPRVVVTHPWWNNGKRSYWRFYMWSKGDGALIGLYPEFTYREVAPNSAESILACVLIIFVGCITAVGNRMSSPGGLALISLGIRMVFASFTANILHDLYRHLWRDANRLTDINMSVRGFSLVLAVIESTLIRVFSEYGRTVGMLERKEYRLIGRSFDWFTGRAGNGPRNEENRNRLQRVSLSVVIFATLLSA
;
A
#
# COMPACT_ATOMS: atom_id res chain seq x y z
N MET A 1 47.22 2.01 -7.91
CA MET A 1 45.78 2.18 -8.14
C MET A 1 45.30 1.13 -9.10
N GLY A 2 44.05 0.73 -8.93
CA GLY A 2 43.37 -0.21 -9.80
C GLY A 2 43.49 -1.67 -9.37
N GLY A 3 42.95 -2.58 -10.19
CA GLY A 3 42.61 -3.97 -9.87
C GLY A 3 43.61 -4.79 -9.04
N MET A 4 44.91 -4.46 -9.05
CA MET A 4 45.92 -5.08 -8.18
C MET A 4 45.62 -4.96 -6.68
N GLY A 5 45.03 -3.85 -6.23
CA GLY A 5 44.61 -3.70 -4.83
C GLY A 5 43.52 -4.70 -4.42
N VAL A 6 42.61 -5.03 -5.34
CA VAL A 6 41.60 -6.06 -5.14
C VAL A 6 42.22 -7.46 -5.19
N ILE A 7 43.25 -7.67 -6.02
CA ILE A 7 43.82 -9.00 -6.29
C ILE A 7 44.81 -9.48 -5.22
N HIS A 8 45.64 -8.59 -4.67
CA HIS A 8 46.78 -8.97 -3.81
C HIS A 8 46.64 -8.64 -2.32
N ALA A 9 45.61 -7.88 -1.94
CA ALA A 9 45.31 -7.63 -0.54
C ALA A 9 44.80 -8.92 0.13
N ASP A 10 43.99 -8.78 1.17
CA ASP A 10 43.47 -9.91 1.93
C ASP A 10 42.47 -10.81 1.16
N ASN A 11 42.18 -10.47 -0.10
CA ASN A 11 41.28 -11.20 -1.00
C ASN A 11 41.93 -12.40 -1.71
N ASN A 12 43.27 -12.56 -1.60
CA ASN A 12 44.06 -13.51 -2.38
C ASN A 12 43.44 -14.92 -2.45
N PHE A 13 43.01 -15.47 -1.31
CA PHE A 13 42.46 -16.83 -1.26
C PHE A 13 41.02 -16.91 -1.79
N VAL A 14 40.20 -15.87 -1.57
CA VAL A 14 38.84 -15.78 -2.11
C VAL A 14 38.88 -15.82 -3.64
N ILE A 15 39.75 -15.00 -4.24
CA ILE A 15 39.91 -14.91 -5.69
C ILE A 15 40.45 -16.23 -6.26
N TYR A 16 41.42 -16.85 -5.59
CA TYR A 16 41.92 -18.17 -5.99
C TYR A 16 40.78 -19.18 -6.05
N HIS A 17 40.04 -19.34 -4.95
CA HIS A 17 38.95 -20.30 -4.85
C HIS A 17 37.84 -20.04 -5.88
N GLU A 18 37.38 -18.80 -6.01
CA GLU A 18 36.29 -18.44 -6.92
C GLU A 18 36.66 -18.65 -8.39
N ASN A 19 37.81 -18.13 -8.84
CA ASN A 19 38.23 -18.28 -10.22
C ASN A 19 38.45 -19.75 -10.59
N HIS A 20 39.05 -20.51 -9.67
CA HIS A 20 39.33 -21.92 -9.90
C HIS A 20 38.04 -22.72 -10.00
N THR A 21 37.11 -22.54 -9.05
CA THR A 21 35.81 -23.21 -9.04
C THR A 21 34.98 -22.87 -10.28
N MET A 22 34.91 -21.58 -10.64
CA MET A 22 34.20 -21.12 -11.83
C MET A 22 34.76 -21.77 -13.10
N THR A 23 36.08 -21.80 -13.25
CA THR A 23 36.70 -22.36 -14.46
C THR A 23 36.53 -23.86 -14.55
N LEU A 24 36.69 -24.60 -13.45
CA LEU A 24 36.48 -26.05 -13.42
C LEU A 24 35.03 -26.42 -13.74
N ASN A 25 34.06 -25.68 -13.21
CA ASN A 25 32.65 -25.90 -13.51
C ASN A 25 32.35 -25.63 -14.99
N LEU A 26 32.85 -24.52 -15.54
CA LEU A 26 32.67 -24.19 -16.95
C LEU A 26 33.33 -25.23 -17.86
N LEU A 27 34.54 -25.68 -17.52
CA LEU A 27 35.24 -26.73 -18.24
C LEU A 27 34.46 -28.05 -18.22
N SER A 28 34.02 -28.48 -17.03
CA SER A 28 33.22 -29.71 -16.88
C SER A 28 31.93 -29.65 -17.68
N ALA A 29 31.18 -28.54 -17.58
CA ALA A 29 29.95 -28.34 -18.33
C ALA A 29 30.20 -28.31 -19.85
N SER A 30 31.31 -27.70 -20.29
CA SER A 30 31.72 -27.65 -21.70
C SER A 30 32.02 -29.04 -22.25
N VAL A 31 32.76 -29.86 -21.49
CA VAL A 31 33.02 -31.27 -21.84
C VAL A 31 31.70 -32.04 -21.94
N SER A 32 30.84 -31.97 -20.91
CA SER A 32 29.58 -32.70 -20.87
C SER A 32 28.62 -32.31 -21.99
N SER A 33 28.68 -31.05 -22.45
CA SER A 33 27.83 -30.53 -23.52
C SER A 33 28.43 -30.70 -24.92
N GLY A 34 29.62 -31.30 -25.05
CA GLY A 34 30.28 -31.52 -26.35
C GLY A 34 30.81 -30.24 -27.01
N ILE A 35 31.15 -29.21 -26.24
CA ILE A 35 31.75 -27.98 -26.78
C ILE A 35 33.13 -28.28 -27.37
N GLN A 36 33.33 -27.89 -28.63
CA GLN A 36 34.54 -28.26 -29.38
C GLN A 36 35.76 -27.35 -29.11
N ARG A 37 35.53 -26.08 -28.73
CA ARG A 37 36.59 -25.08 -28.58
C ARG A 37 36.43 -24.33 -27.26
N PHE A 38 37.53 -24.15 -26.54
CA PHE A 38 37.55 -23.47 -25.25
C PHE A 38 38.68 -22.43 -25.21
N LEU A 39 38.31 -21.17 -25.06
CA LEU A 39 39.26 -20.07 -24.88
C LEU A 39 39.36 -19.72 -23.40
N TYR A 40 40.57 -19.80 -22.86
CA TYR A 40 40.86 -19.39 -21.49
C TYR A 40 41.61 -18.05 -21.46
N ALA A 41 41.01 -17.08 -20.77
CA ALA A 41 41.60 -15.79 -20.48
C ALA A 41 42.50 -15.89 -19.24
N SER A 42 43.77 -16.22 -19.48
CA SER A 42 44.81 -16.19 -18.47
C SER A 42 45.37 -14.77 -18.27
N SER A 43 46.41 -14.64 -17.45
CA SER A 43 47.01 -13.37 -17.06
C SER A 43 48.52 -13.38 -17.16
N ALA A 44 49.12 -12.23 -17.42
CA ALA A 44 50.55 -12.04 -17.26
C ALA A 44 51.06 -12.24 -15.81
N CYS A 45 50.17 -12.26 -14.81
CA CYS A 45 50.54 -12.57 -13.43
C CYS A 45 51.08 -14.00 -13.23
N VAL A 46 50.99 -14.87 -14.25
CA VAL A 46 51.63 -16.19 -14.24
C VAL A 46 53.16 -16.13 -14.32
N TYR A 47 53.74 -15.00 -14.79
CA TYR A 47 55.18 -14.83 -14.86
C TYR A 47 55.77 -14.49 -13.48
N PRO A 48 57.01 -14.93 -13.18
CA PRO A 48 57.65 -14.61 -11.91
C PRO A 48 57.90 -13.12 -11.68
N ASP A 49 57.70 -12.64 -10.46
CA ASP A 49 57.96 -11.25 -10.07
C ASP A 49 59.44 -10.87 -10.24
N ALA A 50 60.35 -11.82 -9.99
CA ALA A 50 61.80 -11.60 -10.11
C ALA A 50 62.23 -11.19 -11.53
N LEU A 51 61.49 -11.61 -12.56
CA LEU A 51 61.76 -11.24 -13.96
C LEU A 51 61.14 -9.91 -14.35
N GLN A 52 60.26 -9.35 -13.52
CA GLN A 52 59.48 -8.14 -13.80
C GLN A 52 59.90 -6.95 -12.92
N GLY A 53 60.65 -7.17 -11.85
CA GLY A 53 60.95 -6.18 -10.82
C GLY A 53 62.25 -5.38 -10.98
N GLN A 54 63.08 -5.63 -12.00
CA GLN A 54 64.34 -4.88 -12.18
C GLN A 54 64.09 -3.55 -12.90
N GLY A 55 64.54 -2.45 -12.28
CA GLY A 55 64.14 -1.08 -12.61
C GLY A 55 64.46 -0.59 -14.02
N ASN A 56 63.67 0.40 -14.44
CA ASN A 56 63.75 1.29 -15.62
C ASN A 56 64.07 0.71 -17.01
N THR A 57 64.23 -0.61 -17.15
CA THR A 57 64.48 -1.28 -18.43
C THR A 57 63.22 -1.96 -18.95
N ASP A 58 63.07 -2.04 -20.28
CA ASP A 58 61.97 -2.76 -20.90
C ASP A 58 62.22 -4.27 -20.81
N VAL A 59 61.33 -4.97 -20.12
CA VAL A 59 61.37 -6.42 -19.97
C VAL A 59 60.52 -7.08 -21.06
N SER A 60 61.10 -8.04 -21.78
CA SER A 60 60.41 -8.86 -22.77
C SER A 60 60.34 -10.31 -22.31
N LEU A 61 59.15 -10.76 -21.92
CA LEU A 61 58.91 -12.12 -21.40
C LEU A 61 58.43 -13.08 -22.50
N ARG A 62 58.91 -14.32 -22.45
CA ARG A 62 58.55 -15.46 -23.32
C ARG A 62 57.75 -16.47 -22.53
N GLU A 63 56.95 -17.29 -23.20
CA GLU A 63 56.06 -18.27 -22.58
C GLU A 63 56.79 -19.24 -21.64
N THR A 64 58.04 -19.60 -21.99
CA THR A 64 58.92 -20.47 -21.19
C THR A 64 59.36 -19.84 -19.87
N ASP A 65 59.34 -18.50 -19.76
CA ASP A 65 59.86 -17.78 -18.60
C ASP A 65 59.00 -18.00 -17.34
N VAL A 66 57.77 -18.51 -17.50
CA VAL A 66 56.94 -19.00 -16.40
C VAL A 66 57.64 -20.09 -15.60
N TYR A 67 58.47 -20.89 -16.27
CA TYR A 67 59.22 -22.01 -15.70
C TYR A 67 60.69 -21.69 -15.46
N ALA A 68 61.07 -20.40 -15.45
CA ALA A 68 62.45 -19.97 -15.18
C ALA A 68 62.95 -20.39 -13.79
N GLN A 69 62.03 -20.69 -12.86
CA GLN A 69 62.28 -21.25 -11.55
C GLN A 69 61.38 -22.47 -11.31
N LEU A 70 61.89 -23.51 -10.63
CA LEU A 70 61.13 -24.69 -10.21
C LEU A 70 61.10 -24.79 -8.67
N PRO A 71 59.91 -24.86 -8.04
CA PRO A 71 58.58 -24.74 -8.67
C PRO A 71 58.33 -23.32 -9.24
N PRO A 72 57.42 -23.16 -10.22
CA PRO A 72 57.05 -21.85 -10.76
C PRO A 72 56.60 -20.89 -9.64
N CYS A 73 57.02 -19.63 -9.73
CA CYS A 73 56.76 -18.62 -8.69
C CYS A 73 55.98 -17.42 -9.26
N PRO A 74 54.69 -17.58 -9.64
CA PRO A 74 53.87 -16.51 -10.21
C PRO A 74 53.52 -15.41 -9.20
N GLN A 75 52.95 -14.30 -9.67
CA GLN A 75 52.56 -13.17 -8.84
C GLN A 75 51.36 -13.52 -7.96
N GLY A 76 51.62 -13.90 -6.70
CA GLY A 76 50.60 -14.20 -5.69
C GLY A 76 49.66 -15.37 -6.06
N LEU A 77 48.58 -15.50 -5.30
CA LEU A 77 47.61 -16.59 -5.52
C LEU A 77 46.82 -16.43 -6.81
N TYR A 78 46.51 -15.20 -7.25
CA TYR A 78 45.83 -15.00 -8.53
C TYR A 78 46.67 -15.48 -9.72
N GLY A 79 47.96 -15.14 -9.76
CA GLY A 79 48.88 -15.66 -10.78
C GLY A 79 49.01 -17.17 -10.72
N LEU A 80 49.06 -17.74 -9.51
CA LEU A 80 49.10 -19.19 -9.29
C LEU A 80 47.83 -19.89 -9.78
N GLU A 81 46.64 -19.35 -9.50
CA GLU A 81 45.37 -19.89 -9.99
C GLU A 81 45.36 -19.93 -11.51
N LYS A 82 45.74 -18.82 -12.15
CA LYS A 82 45.81 -18.76 -13.62
C LYS A 82 46.74 -19.83 -14.18
N LEU A 83 47.95 -19.95 -13.63
CA LEU A 83 48.92 -20.94 -14.08
C LEU A 83 48.44 -22.37 -13.84
N HIS A 84 47.86 -22.65 -12.67
CA HIS A 84 47.33 -23.97 -12.36
C HIS A 84 46.20 -24.36 -13.31
N THR A 85 45.27 -23.44 -13.58
CA THR A 85 44.17 -23.66 -14.53
C THR A 85 44.69 -23.86 -15.96
N GLU A 86 45.74 -23.15 -16.39
CA GLU A 86 46.40 -23.43 -17.68
C GLU A 86 46.88 -24.89 -17.76
N GLN A 87 47.52 -25.40 -16.70
CA GLN A 87 48.02 -26.77 -16.63
C GLN A 87 46.89 -27.81 -16.65
N VAL A 88 45.79 -27.56 -15.92
CA VAL A 88 44.60 -28.42 -15.95
C VAL A 88 44.00 -28.46 -17.35
N LEU A 89 43.81 -27.32 -18.00
CA LEU A 89 43.23 -27.25 -19.35
C LEU A 89 44.07 -27.99 -20.39
N HIS A 90 45.40 -28.01 -20.26
CA HIS A 90 46.26 -28.81 -21.12
C HIS A 90 45.96 -30.31 -21.07
N GLN A 91 45.49 -30.84 -19.94
CA GLN A 91 45.06 -32.25 -19.83
C GLN A 91 43.78 -32.56 -20.62
N TYR A 92 43.02 -31.53 -21.03
CA TYR A 92 41.79 -31.65 -21.81
C TYR A 92 41.98 -31.34 -23.30
N ALA A 93 43.21 -31.05 -23.74
CA ALA A 93 43.50 -30.73 -25.14
C ALA A 93 43.15 -31.86 -26.12
N GLU A 94 43.09 -33.12 -25.65
CA GLU A 94 42.64 -34.26 -26.44
C GLU A 94 41.11 -34.33 -26.62
N ARG A 95 40.35 -33.67 -25.73
CA ARG A 95 38.88 -33.68 -25.73
C ARG A 95 38.27 -32.42 -26.34
N MET A 96 39.01 -31.31 -26.33
CA MET A 96 38.57 -30.03 -26.87
C MET A 96 39.77 -29.21 -27.35
N GLU A 97 39.57 -28.36 -28.34
CA GLU A 97 40.59 -27.40 -28.77
C GLU A 97 40.70 -26.28 -27.73
N VAL A 98 41.72 -26.37 -26.87
CA VAL A 98 42.03 -25.34 -25.87
C VAL A 98 42.93 -24.27 -26.47
N ARG A 99 42.57 -23.01 -26.23
CA ARG A 99 43.41 -21.83 -26.50
C ARG A 99 43.57 -21.02 -25.23
N ILE A 100 44.81 -20.62 -24.91
CA ILE A 100 45.13 -19.85 -23.71
C ILE A 100 45.69 -18.49 -24.15
N ALA A 101 45.10 -17.41 -23.64
CA ALA A 101 45.56 -16.04 -23.89
C ALA A 101 45.94 -15.37 -22.57
N ARG A 102 47.20 -14.96 -22.42
CA ARG A 102 47.70 -14.26 -21.23
C ARG A 102 47.57 -12.75 -21.40
N PHE A 103 46.51 -12.16 -20.85
CA PHE A 103 46.26 -10.73 -21.01
C PHE A 103 47.11 -9.89 -20.03
N HIS A 104 47.55 -8.72 -20.50
CA HIS A 104 48.26 -7.74 -19.69
C HIS A 104 47.62 -6.34 -19.83
N ASN A 105 47.11 -5.80 -18.72
CA ASN A 105 46.64 -4.41 -18.59
C ASN A 105 45.73 -3.87 -19.73
N ILE A 106 44.85 -4.71 -20.30
CA ILE A 106 43.87 -4.29 -21.32
C ILE A 106 42.96 -3.18 -20.80
N TYR A 107 42.85 -2.04 -21.47
CA TYR A 107 41.98 -0.94 -21.04
C TYR A 107 41.19 -0.35 -22.21
N GLY A 108 40.04 0.27 -21.94
CA GLY A 108 39.21 0.87 -22.97
C GLY A 108 37.74 0.95 -22.59
N PRO A 109 36.87 1.40 -23.52
CA PRO A 109 35.43 1.38 -23.36
C PRO A 109 34.87 0.01 -22.95
N GLY A 110 33.89 0.00 -22.06
CA GLY A 110 33.26 -1.23 -21.55
C GLY A 110 33.97 -1.89 -20.36
N GLY A 111 35.18 -1.44 -19.99
CA GLY A 111 35.90 -1.93 -18.80
C GLY A 111 35.40 -1.34 -17.47
N SER A 112 35.71 -1.99 -16.34
CA SER A 112 35.44 -1.44 -15.01
C SER A 112 36.11 -0.08 -14.82
N TRP A 113 35.35 0.91 -14.32
CA TRP A 113 35.85 2.28 -14.12
C TRP A 113 35.48 2.92 -12.77
N LYS A 114 34.50 2.40 -12.00
CA LYS A 114 33.93 3.07 -10.81
C LYS A 114 33.66 2.18 -9.58
N ASP A 115 34.12 0.94 -9.57
CA ASP A 115 33.72 -0.10 -8.60
C ASP A 115 34.89 -0.63 -7.76
N GLY A 116 36.04 0.04 -7.81
CA GLY A 116 37.28 -0.36 -7.13
C GLY A 116 38.08 -1.41 -7.91
N ARG A 117 37.56 -1.94 -9.03
CA ARG A 117 38.23 -2.95 -9.86
C ARG A 117 38.88 -2.36 -11.11
N GLU A 118 38.70 -1.07 -11.33
CA GLU A 118 39.21 -0.36 -12.49
C GLU A 118 40.72 -0.53 -12.68
N LYS A 119 41.22 -0.45 -13.91
CA LYS A 119 42.67 -0.38 -14.16
C LYS A 119 43.17 1.05 -14.03
N ALA A 120 44.49 1.22 -13.86
CA ALA A 120 45.08 2.54 -13.63
C ALA A 120 44.63 3.63 -14.64
N PRO A 121 44.56 3.39 -15.97
CA PRO A 121 44.07 4.40 -16.90
C PRO A 121 42.62 4.83 -16.63
N ALA A 122 41.72 3.86 -16.42
CA ALA A 122 40.31 4.14 -16.13
C ALA A 122 40.12 4.84 -14.77
N ALA A 123 40.88 4.45 -13.74
CA ALA A 123 40.88 5.10 -12.43
C ALA A 123 41.29 6.57 -12.55
N LEU A 124 42.41 6.85 -13.21
CA LEU A 124 42.93 8.21 -13.39
C LEU A 124 41.96 9.07 -14.20
N LEU A 125 41.48 8.56 -15.34
CA LEU A 125 40.54 9.27 -16.20
C LEU A 125 39.20 9.56 -15.49
N ARG A 126 38.68 8.60 -14.71
CA ARG A 126 37.50 8.81 -13.87
C ARG A 126 37.71 9.97 -12.91
N LYS A 127 38.82 9.97 -12.15
CA LYS A 127 39.12 11.01 -11.16
C LYS A 127 39.24 12.38 -11.83
N MET A 128 39.92 12.47 -12.97
CA MET A 128 40.04 13.70 -13.77
C MET A 128 38.68 14.20 -14.28
N VAL A 129 37.84 13.30 -14.82
CA VAL A 129 36.50 13.63 -15.30
C VAL A 129 35.63 14.14 -14.14
N ALA A 130 35.69 13.49 -12.98
CA ALA A 130 34.91 13.88 -11.81
C ALA A 130 35.34 15.27 -11.29
N ALA A 131 36.64 15.50 -11.14
CA ALA A 131 37.20 16.80 -10.77
C ALA A 131 36.78 17.92 -11.76
N LYS A 132 36.84 17.64 -13.06
CA LYS A 132 36.42 18.60 -14.09
C LYS A 132 34.92 18.92 -14.02
N LEU A 133 34.07 17.92 -13.75
CA LEU A 133 32.63 18.12 -13.63
C LEU A 133 32.21 18.78 -12.31
N ALA A 134 33.09 18.75 -11.30
CA ALA A 134 32.94 19.43 -10.02
C ALA A 134 33.43 20.89 -10.05
N ASP A 135 34.00 21.35 -11.18
CA ASP A 135 34.57 22.68 -11.37
C ASP A 135 35.64 23.04 -10.34
N GLU A 136 36.49 22.06 -10.01
CA GLU A 136 37.52 22.23 -8.99
C GLU A 136 38.70 23.09 -9.52
N PRO A 137 39.09 24.16 -8.83
CA PRO A 137 40.12 25.08 -9.30
C PRO A 137 41.54 24.52 -9.25
N SER A 138 41.81 23.53 -8.38
CA SER A 138 43.10 22.85 -8.28
C SER A 138 42.90 21.38 -7.86
N PRO A 139 42.46 20.52 -8.79
CA PRO A 139 42.09 19.16 -8.45
C PRO A 139 43.34 18.32 -8.16
N ALA A 140 43.37 17.69 -6.97
CA ALA A 140 44.41 16.75 -6.60
C ALA A 140 43.95 15.32 -6.92
N ILE A 141 44.81 14.54 -7.58
CA ILE A 141 44.52 13.14 -7.91
C ILE A 141 45.48 12.25 -7.14
N GLU A 142 44.93 11.44 -6.25
CA GLU A 142 45.67 10.40 -5.54
C GLU A 142 46.22 9.37 -6.55
N ILE A 143 47.53 9.10 -6.46
CA ILE A 143 48.22 8.01 -7.16
C ILE A 143 48.80 7.05 -6.10
N TRP A 144 48.45 5.76 -6.16
CA TRP A 144 49.06 4.77 -5.24
C TRP A 144 50.44 4.35 -5.74
N GLY A 145 51.41 4.34 -4.83
CA GLY A 145 52.83 4.13 -5.12
C GLY A 145 53.59 5.46 -5.09
N ASP A 146 54.83 5.44 -5.55
CA ASP A 146 55.69 6.63 -5.69
C ASP A 146 55.48 7.42 -7.01
N GLY A 147 54.62 6.93 -7.90
CA GLY A 147 54.35 7.54 -9.21
C GLY A 147 55.42 7.29 -10.28
N GLN A 148 56.49 6.55 -9.97
CA GLN A 148 57.58 6.21 -10.91
C GLN A 148 57.41 4.83 -11.55
N GLN A 149 56.27 4.15 -11.34
CA GLN A 149 56.03 2.82 -11.87
C GLN A 149 55.92 2.82 -13.40
N ARG A 150 56.69 1.96 -14.06
CA ARG A 150 56.57 1.68 -15.50
C ARG A 150 55.61 0.50 -15.73
N ARG A 151 54.63 0.66 -16.64
CA ARG A 151 53.71 -0.41 -17.04
C ARG A 151 53.37 -0.37 -18.52
N SER A 152 53.19 -1.54 -19.11
CA SER A 152 52.67 -1.70 -20.46
C SER A 152 51.14 -1.73 -20.44
N PHE A 153 50.51 -1.03 -21.38
CA PHE A 153 49.06 -1.01 -21.57
C PHE A 153 48.72 -1.38 -23.02
N CYS A 154 47.59 -2.03 -23.21
CA CYS A 154 47.05 -2.37 -24.52
C CYS A 154 45.61 -1.87 -24.58
N PHE A 155 45.30 -1.05 -25.58
CA PHE A 155 43.95 -0.55 -25.79
C PHE A 155 43.05 -1.68 -26.30
N ILE A 156 41.78 -1.69 -25.92
CA ILE A 156 40.86 -2.80 -26.19
C ILE A 156 40.68 -3.09 -27.68
N ASP A 157 40.73 -2.08 -28.56
CA ASP A 157 40.60 -2.28 -30.00
C ASP A 157 41.86 -2.88 -30.64
N ASP A 158 43.02 -2.70 -29.98
CA ASP A 158 44.26 -3.41 -30.32
C ASP A 158 44.33 -4.78 -29.64
N ALA A 159 43.40 -5.09 -28.74
CA ALA A 159 43.30 -6.42 -28.16
C ALA A 159 42.73 -7.40 -29.19
N PRO A 160 43.16 -8.66 -29.20
CA PRO A 160 42.70 -9.63 -30.20
C PRO A 160 41.19 -9.81 -30.15
N VAL A 161 40.49 -9.58 -31.26
CA VAL A 161 39.03 -9.71 -31.37
C VAL A 161 38.58 -11.20 -31.50
N GLY A 162 39.51 -12.17 -31.49
CA GLY A 162 39.14 -13.59 -31.64
C GLY A 162 40.26 -14.65 -31.66
N VAL A 163 41.36 -14.44 -30.92
CA VAL A 163 42.53 -15.35 -30.72
C VAL A 163 43.48 -15.60 -31.91
N GLY A 164 44.77 -15.34 -31.68
CA GLY A 164 45.92 -15.72 -32.51
C GLY A 164 47.22 -15.32 -31.82
N SER A 165 47.61 -16.09 -30.79
CA SER A 165 48.70 -15.86 -29.83
C SER A 165 50.00 -15.24 -30.37
N ARG A 166 50.61 -14.30 -29.62
CA ARG A 166 52.04 -14.29 -29.20
C ARG A 166 52.47 -12.96 -28.53
N ASN A 167 53.34 -13.07 -27.52
CA ASN A 167 54.21 -11.97 -27.12
C ASN A 167 55.19 -11.65 -28.26
N SER A 168 55.33 -10.36 -28.56
CA SER A 168 55.92 -9.88 -29.81
C SER A 168 57.41 -9.59 -29.68
N ASN A 169 58.22 -10.26 -30.51
CA ASN A 169 59.38 -9.61 -31.12
C ASN A 169 58.85 -8.70 -32.23
N ASN A 170 58.78 -7.39 -31.94
CA ASN A 170 58.14 -6.40 -32.82
C ASN A 170 58.72 -6.38 -34.23
N ASP A 171 60.00 -6.74 -34.39
CA ASP A 171 60.67 -6.80 -35.70
C ASP A 171 60.36 -8.08 -36.50
N PHE A 172 59.84 -9.11 -35.83
CA PHE A 172 59.38 -10.34 -36.46
C PHE A 172 57.88 -10.29 -36.78
N VAL A 173 57.05 -9.73 -35.90
CA VAL A 173 55.59 -9.58 -36.12
C VAL A 173 55.30 -8.62 -37.27
N ARG A 174 56.00 -7.47 -37.36
CA ARG A 174 55.91 -6.57 -38.52
C ARG A 174 56.26 -7.27 -39.83
N ARG A 175 57.19 -8.23 -39.78
CA ARG A 175 57.70 -8.94 -40.95
C ARG A 175 56.78 -10.05 -41.45
N VAL A 176 56.16 -10.79 -40.51
CA VAL A 176 55.37 -11.99 -40.82
C VAL A 176 53.86 -11.71 -40.85
N LEU A 177 53.35 -10.89 -39.92
CA LEU A 177 51.92 -10.64 -39.76
C LEU A 177 51.50 -9.23 -40.23
N GLN A 178 52.46 -8.34 -40.53
CA GLN A 178 52.22 -6.94 -40.87
C GLN A 178 51.34 -6.20 -39.84
N TRP A 179 51.38 -6.62 -38.57
CA TRP A 179 50.52 -6.11 -37.51
C TRP A 179 51.33 -5.53 -36.35
N THR A 180 50.91 -4.38 -35.84
CA THR A 180 51.36 -3.78 -34.57
C THR A 180 50.19 -3.03 -33.96
N PRO A 181 50.14 -2.83 -32.62
CA PRO A 181 49.14 -1.95 -32.01
C PRO A 181 49.12 -0.61 -32.76
N ALA A 182 47.95 -0.25 -33.28
CA ALA A 182 47.79 0.94 -34.11
C ALA A 182 47.41 2.15 -33.25
N THR A 183 46.81 1.91 -32.08
CA THR A 183 46.35 2.97 -31.19
C THR A 183 47.47 3.40 -30.26
N SER A 184 47.84 4.67 -30.32
CA SER A 184 48.75 5.24 -29.33
C SER A 184 48.12 5.21 -27.93
N LEU A 185 48.94 5.21 -26.88
CA LEU A 185 48.43 5.33 -25.50
C LEU A 185 47.59 6.60 -25.33
N GLU A 186 48.01 7.70 -25.95
CA GLU A 186 47.30 8.99 -25.92
C GLU A 186 45.90 8.86 -26.54
N ASP A 187 45.80 8.29 -27.74
CA ASP A 187 44.51 8.10 -28.43
C ASP A 187 43.59 7.16 -27.64
N GLY A 188 44.13 6.05 -27.13
CA GLY A 188 43.36 5.10 -26.34
C GLY A 188 42.87 5.71 -25.01
N MET A 189 43.69 6.53 -24.35
CA MET A 189 43.29 7.29 -23.16
C MET A 189 42.21 8.32 -23.49
N LEU A 190 42.32 9.04 -24.61
CA LEU A 190 41.32 10.02 -25.04
C LEU A 190 39.97 9.36 -25.30
N GLN A 191 39.95 8.23 -26.01
CA GLN A 191 38.73 7.47 -26.27
C GLN A 191 38.10 6.95 -24.97
N THR A 192 38.91 6.36 -24.09
CA THR A 192 38.47 5.88 -22.77
C THR A 192 37.89 7.02 -21.93
N GLY A 193 38.53 8.18 -21.93
CA GLY A 193 38.08 9.37 -21.18
C GLY A 193 36.76 9.93 -21.70
N ARG A 194 36.56 9.98 -23.02
CA ARG A 194 35.28 10.38 -23.63
C ARG A 194 34.15 9.44 -23.23
N TRP A 195 34.41 8.14 -23.24
CA TRP A 195 33.45 7.14 -22.80
C TRP A 195 33.08 7.31 -21.32
N ILE A 196 34.08 7.40 -20.42
CA ILE A 196 33.86 7.62 -18.99
C ILE A 196 33.09 8.92 -18.72
N LEU A 197 33.37 10.00 -19.45
CA LEU A 197 32.60 11.24 -19.37
C LEU A 197 31.12 11.04 -19.74
N GLY A 198 30.85 10.27 -20.80
CA GLY A 198 29.49 9.91 -21.19
C GLY A 198 28.76 9.12 -20.10
N GLU A 199 29.41 8.09 -19.55
CA GLU A 199 28.86 7.27 -18.47
C GLU A 199 28.64 8.08 -17.18
N THR A 200 29.56 8.98 -16.85
CA THR A 200 29.44 9.89 -15.70
C THR A 200 28.25 10.84 -15.90
N LYS A 201 28.06 11.40 -17.10
CA LYS A 201 26.89 12.25 -17.38
C LYS A 201 25.57 11.51 -17.25
N LYS A 202 25.50 10.25 -17.69
CA LYS A 202 24.32 9.39 -17.47
C LYS A 202 24.05 9.17 -15.99
N LEU A 203 25.10 8.91 -15.20
CA LEU A 203 24.98 8.73 -13.75
C LEU A 203 24.46 9.98 -13.02
N LEU A 204 24.77 11.16 -13.54
CA LEU A 204 24.34 12.42 -12.94
C LEU A 204 23.01 12.94 -13.51
N SER A 205 22.36 12.24 -14.46
CA SER A 205 21.10 12.70 -15.03
C SER A 205 19.97 12.52 -14.03
N GLY A 206 19.24 13.60 -13.73
CA GLY A 206 18.13 13.59 -12.77
C GLY A 206 18.55 13.72 -11.30
N ALA A 207 19.84 13.77 -10.99
CA ALA A 207 20.35 13.99 -9.64
C ALA A 207 20.29 15.47 -9.24
N ASP A 208 19.97 15.74 -7.97
CA ASP A 208 19.97 17.11 -7.44
C ASP A 208 21.41 17.63 -7.17
N SER A 209 21.54 18.89 -6.75
CA SER A 209 22.87 19.50 -6.53
C SER A 209 23.70 18.82 -5.44
N ALA A 210 23.06 18.29 -4.39
CA ALA A 210 23.75 17.63 -3.28
C ALA A 210 24.19 16.21 -3.68
N GLU A 211 23.30 15.45 -4.32
CA GLU A 211 23.57 14.12 -4.87
C GLU A 211 24.67 14.16 -5.95
N ARG A 212 24.63 15.19 -6.80
CA ARG A 212 25.65 15.42 -7.82
C ARG A 212 27.01 15.67 -7.18
N ALA A 213 27.08 16.52 -6.16
CA ALA A 213 28.31 16.81 -5.46
C ALA A 213 28.86 15.56 -4.73
N ASP A 214 28.00 14.78 -4.07
CA ASP A 214 28.41 13.54 -3.42
C ASP A 214 28.94 12.50 -4.41
N THR A 215 28.21 12.27 -5.50
CA THR A 215 28.60 11.30 -6.52
C THR A 215 29.94 11.67 -7.15
N LEU A 216 30.15 12.95 -7.46
CA LEU A 216 31.44 13.43 -7.99
C LEU A 216 32.59 13.24 -6.98
N ARG A 217 32.38 13.55 -5.69
CA ARG A 217 33.38 13.29 -4.64
C ARG A 217 33.75 11.81 -4.55
N ARG A 218 32.77 10.90 -4.56
CA ARG A 218 33.03 9.45 -4.55
C ARG A 218 33.86 9.02 -5.77
N LEU A 219 33.53 9.55 -6.95
CA LEU A 219 34.25 9.30 -8.20
C LEU A 219 35.67 9.92 -8.24
N GLN A 220 36.14 10.64 -7.23
CA GLN A 220 37.54 11.10 -7.15
C GLN A 220 38.44 10.18 -6.31
N THR A 221 37.87 9.24 -5.57
CA THR A 221 38.62 8.32 -4.70
C THR A 221 38.68 6.92 -5.30
N SER A 222 39.71 6.14 -4.96
CA SER A 222 39.75 4.70 -5.26
C SER A 222 39.64 3.94 -3.94
N GLY A 223 38.68 3.05 -3.81
CA GLY A 223 38.52 2.19 -2.64
C GLY A 223 39.13 0.80 -2.85
N LEU A 224 39.64 0.19 -1.78
CA LEU A 224 39.91 -1.25 -1.77
C LEU A 224 38.57 -1.98 -1.62
N VAL A 225 38.32 -2.96 -2.50
CA VAL A 225 37.18 -3.87 -2.36
C VAL A 225 37.58 -4.97 -1.39
N ASP A 226 36.91 -5.09 -0.24
CA ASP A 226 37.10 -6.23 0.66
C ASP A 226 36.14 -7.37 0.29
N LEU A 227 36.66 -8.37 -0.42
CA LEU A 227 35.91 -9.59 -0.79
C LEU A 227 35.74 -10.54 0.41
N ARG A 228 36.35 -10.24 1.58
CA ARG A 228 36.12 -10.97 2.83
C ARG A 228 35.00 -10.37 3.68
N SER A 229 34.48 -9.19 3.32
CA SER A 229 33.33 -8.63 4.03
C SER A 229 32.25 -9.71 4.13
N HIS A 230 31.77 -9.96 5.36
CA HIS A 230 30.81 -11.03 5.61
C HIS A 230 29.57 -10.72 4.78
N ALA A 231 29.13 -11.70 3.98
CA ALA A 231 27.91 -11.57 3.21
C ALA A 231 26.76 -11.17 4.13
N LEU A 232 25.96 -10.19 3.73
CA LEU A 232 24.72 -9.87 4.44
C LEU A 232 23.81 -11.10 4.37
N MET A 233 23.50 -11.66 5.53
CA MET A 233 22.80 -12.93 5.66
C MET A 233 21.29 -12.70 5.76
N PHE A 234 20.55 -13.33 4.84
CA PHE A 234 19.10 -13.42 4.84
C PHE A 234 18.67 -14.73 5.51
N ALA A 235 17.90 -14.63 6.59
CA ALA A 235 17.23 -15.75 7.22
C ALA A 235 15.89 -16.01 6.51
N ILE A 236 15.77 -17.17 5.89
CA ILE A 236 14.51 -17.67 5.34
C ILE A 236 13.81 -18.46 6.43
N LEU A 237 12.73 -17.92 6.99
CA LEU A 237 11.98 -18.54 8.09
C LEU A 237 10.90 -19.44 7.49
N LEU A 238 11.16 -20.75 7.47
CA LEU A 238 10.39 -21.70 6.66
C LEU A 238 9.71 -22.77 7.51
N PRO A 239 8.48 -22.53 8.01
CA PRO A 239 7.64 -23.56 8.59
C PRO A 239 7.16 -24.53 7.51
N ILE A 240 7.22 -25.84 7.79
CA ILE A 240 6.66 -26.89 6.94
C ILE A 240 5.84 -27.87 7.77
N THR A 241 4.77 -28.41 7.16
CA THR A 241 3.99 -29.52 7.74
C THR A 241 3.58 -30.50 6.65
N SER A 242 3.52 -31.78 7.00
CA SER A 242 2.96 -32.84 6.14
C SER A 242 1.43 -32.90 6.18
N ARG A 243 0.80 -32.08 7.02
CA ARG A 243 -0.62 -32.17 7.37
C ARG A 243 -1.43 -31.10 6.64
N GLY A 244 -2.64 -31.44 6.22
CA GLY A 244 -3.58 -30.51 5.58
C GLY A 244 -3.73 -30.66 4.07
N THR A 245 -2.97 -31.56 3.44
CA THR A 245 -3.20 -32.07 2.08
C THR A 245 -3.70 -33.52 2.14
N ALA A 246 -4.38 -33.99 1.08
CA ALA A 246 -4.86 -35.37 1.01
C ALA A 246 -3.71 -36.39 0.98
N ASP A 247 -2.59 -36.02 0.37
CA ASP A 247 -1.33 -36.77 0.36
C ASP A 247 -0.25 -35.97 1.12
N PRO A 248 0.31 -36.52 2.22
CA PRO A 248 1.40 -35.89 2.98
C PRO A 248 2.66 -35.61 2.15
N SER A 249 2.90 -36.35 1.05
CA SER A 249 4.07 -36.16 0.19
C SER A 249 4.05 -34.86 -0.63
N GLU A 250 2.87 -34.24 -0.77
CA GLU A 250 2.69 -32.99 -1.52
C GLU A 250 3.50 -31.82 -0.93
N CYS A 251 3.64 -31.75 0.41
CA CYS A 251 4.46 -30.70 1.03
C CYS A 251 5.93 -30.74 0.57
N LEU A 252 6.48 -31.94 0.33
CA LEU A 252 7.85 -32.11 -0.16
C LEU A 252 7.98 -31.69 -1.64
N LYS A 253 6.91 -31.85 -2.44
CA LYS A 253 6.88 -31.37 -3.83
C LYS A 253 6.83 -29.84 -3.90
N HIS A 254 6.02 -29.21 -3.03
CA HIS A 254 5.99 -27.76 -2.90
C HIS A 254 7.35 -27.23 -2.42
N LEU A 255 7.94 -27.86 -1.40
CA LEU A 255 9.28 -27.51 -0.93
C LEU A 255 10.35 -27.61 -2.02
N ALA A 256 10.31 -28.66 -2.86
CA ALA A 256 11.24 -28.80 -3.99
C ALA A 256 11.06 -27.65 -5.00
N THR A 257 9.81 -27.25 -5.26
CA THR A 257 9.50 -26.13 -6.16
C THR A 257 9.99 -24.80 -5.57
N PHE A 258 9.73 -24.57 -4.28
CA PHE A 258 10.26 -23.42 -3.53
C PHE A 258 11.79 -23.38 -3.61
N ALA A 259 12.46 -24.48 -3.26
CA ALA A 259 13.91 -24.62 -3.25
C ALA A 259 14.54 -24.29 -4.60
N ARG A 260 13.96 -24.83 -5.68
CA ARG A 260 14.41 -24.54 -7.05
C ARG A 260 14.24 -23.07 -7.42
N SER A 261 13.12 -22.46 -7.04
CA SER A 261 12.85 -21.04 -7.28
C SER A 261 13.80 -20.14 -6.47
N LEU A 262 14.09 -20.51 -5.22
CA LEU A 262 15.03 -19.80 -4.36
C LEU A 262 16.45 -19.87 -4.93
N ALA A 263 16.91 -21.06 -5.31
CA ALA A 263 18.25 -21.27 -5.87
C ALA A 263 18.43 -20.51 -7.20
N SER A 264 17.44 -20.57 -8.09
CA SER A 264 17.53 -19.87 -9.39
C SER A 264 17.49 -18.35 -9.22
N THR A 265 16.59 -17.82 -8.40
CA THR A 265 16.41 -16.36 -8.24
C THR A 265 17.52 -15.67 -7.47
N THR A 266 18.27 -16.40 -6.64
CA THR A 266 19.39 -15.88 -5.85
C THR A 266 20.78 -16.17 -6.45
N ALA A 267 20.84 -16.93 -7.55
CA ALA A 267 22.11 -17.38 -8.15
C ALA A 267 23.09 -16.22 -8.43
N TYR A 268 22.57 -15.07 -8.88
CA TYR A 268 23.37 -13.87 -9.15
C TYR A 268 23.74 -13.08 -7.88
N ASP A 269 22.82 -12.98 -6.91
CA ASP A 269 23.06 -12.29 -5.63
C ASP A 269 24.15 -13.00 -4.81
N VAL A 270 24.18 -14.34 -4.86
CA VAL A 270 25.12 -15.19 -4.11
C VAL A 270 26.40 -15.48 -4.90
N GLY A 271 26.33 -15.52 -6.23
CA GLY A 271 27.41 -15.99 -7.11
C GLY A 271 28.34 -14.91 -7.69
N HIS A 272 28.05 -13.61 -7.54
CA HIS A 272 28.94 -12.55 -8.02
C HIS A 272 30.14 -12.33 -7.07
N SER A 273 31.31 -12.12 -7.67
CA SER A 273 32.57 -11.83 -6.97
C SER A 273 32.38 -10.71 -5.94
N GLY A 274 32.73 -11.01 -4.68
CA GLY A 274 32.59 -10.10 -3.54
C GLY A 274 31.44 -10.39 -2.59
N ARG A 275 30.91 -11.63 -2.57
CA ARG A 275 29.97 -12.21 -1.59
C ARG A 275 29.21 -11.15 -0.79
N ARG A 276 28.33 -10.40 -1.46
CA ARG A 276 27.62 -9.31 -0.78
C ARG A 276 26.40 -9.82 -0.01
N TYR A 277 25.79 -10.90 -0.49
CA TYR A 277 24.58 -11.46 0.10
C TYR A 277 24.68 -12.99 0.21
N GLY A 278 24.18 -13.53 1.31
CA GLY A 278 24.03 -14.97 1.54
C GLY A 278 22.67 -15.23 2.17
N PHE A 279 22.22 -16.48 2.14
CA PHE A 279 21.00 -16.87 2.84
C PHE A 279 21.19 -18.17 3.60
N ARG A 280 20.35 -18.35 4.61
CA ARG A 280 20.26 -19.55 5.43
C ARG A 280 18.80 -19.86 5.69
N ILE A 281 18.44 -21.13 5.55
CA ILE A 281 17.07 -21.59 5.79
C ILE A 281 16.96 -22.07 7.24
N TYR A 282 16.04 -21.46 7.98
CA TYR A 282 15.62 -21.93 9.29
C TYR A 282 14.35 -22.76 9.09
N LEU A 283 14.57 -24.06 8.86
CA LEU A 283 13.54 -25.03 8.53
C LEU A 283 12.85 -25.50 9.81
N ALA A 284 11.59 -25.11 10.00
CA ALA A 284 10.85 -25.40 11.21
C ALA A 284 9.87 -26.55 10.99
N ILE A 285 9.95 -27.57 11.84
CA ILE A 285 9.13 -28.78 11.74
C ILE A 285 8.48 -29.04 13.10
N ASP A 286 7.17 -29.29 13.11
CA ASP A 286 6.47 -29.66 14.34
C ASP A 286 7.00 -31.01 14.87
N SER A 287 7.25 -31.09 16.18
CA SER A 287 7.86 -32.26 16.84
C SER A 287 7.03 -33.53 16.73
N ASP A 288 5.73 -33.41 16.48
CA ASP A 288 4.80 -34.51 16.32
C ASP A 288 4.57 -34.89 14.83
N ASP A 289 5.24 -34.23 13.88
CA ASP A 289 5.17 -34.54 12.44
C ASP A 289 6.07 -35.72 12.07
N ALA A 290 5.62 -36.94 12.43
CA ALA A 290 6.34 -38.18 12.21
C ALA A 290 6.62 -38.53 10.73
N PHE A 291 5.91 -37.91 9.79
CA PHE A 291 6.19 -38.12 8.36
C PHE A 291 7.47 -37.40 7.94
N LEU A 292 7.68 -36.16 8.40
CA LEU A 292 8.87 -35.35 8.10
C LEU A 292 10.07 -35.73 8.98
N LEU A 293 9.80 -36.05 10.26
CA LEU A 293 10.79 -36.48 11.26
C LEU A 293 10.71 -38.00 11.45
N GLU A 294 11.35 -38.78 10.57
CA GLU A 294 11.46 -40.23 10.79
C GLU A 294 12.27 -40.54 12.06
N GLN A 295 11.79 -41.47 12.90
CA GLN A 295 12.41 -41.81 14.20
C GLN A 295 13.86 -42.31 14.13
N SER A 296 14.34 -42.69 12.94
CA SER A 296 15.72 -43.20 12.71
C SER A 296 16.27 -42.84 11.32
N GLY A 297 15.56 -41.96 10.59
CA GLY A 297 15.82 -41.64 9.19
C GLY A 297 16.29 -40.20 9.00
N PRO A 298 16.82 -39.87 7.82
CA PRO A 298 17.26 -38.52 7.49
C PRO A 298 16.07 -37.55 7.40
N ASN A 299 16.28 -36.30 7.79
CA ASN A 299 15.30 -35.23 7.68
C ASN A 299 14.88 -35.02 6.21
N LYS A 300 13.68 -35.50 5.85
CA LYS A 300 13.18 -35.50 4.46
C LYS A 300 13.17 -34.10 3.83
N PRO A 301 12.59 -33.06 4.47
CA PRO A 301 12.61 -31.74 3.87
C PRO A 301 14.03 -31.16 3.75
N GLU A 302 14.95 -31.45 4.67
CA GLU A 302 16.36 -31.06 4.51
C GLU A 302 17.01 -31.75 3.29
N GLN A 303 16.72 -33.03 3.04
CA GLN A 303 17.21 -33.72 1.84
C GLN A 303 16.71 -33.07 0.54
N VAL A 304 15.44 -32.66 0.52
CA VAL A 304 14.85 -31.95 -0.64
C VAL A 304 15.59 -30.64 -0.90
N LEU A 305 15.85 -29.84 0.13
CA LEU A 305 16.60 -28.59 0.01
C LEU A 305 18.04 -28.84 -0.49
N ARG A 306 18.72 -29.86 0.06
CA ARG A 306 20.09 -30.22 -0.34
C ARG A 306 20.16 -30.72 -1.79
N ALA A 307 19.14 -31.42 -2.28
CA ALA A 307 19.09 -31.89 -3.66
C ALA A 307 19.06 -30.75 -4.68
N GLU A 308 18.52 -29.59 -4.32
CA GLU A 308 18.52 -28.37 -5.15
C GLU A 308 19.74 -27.46 -4.86
N GLY A 309 20.76 -27.97 -4.17
CA GLY A 309 22.03 -27.27 -3.92
C GLY A 309 22.03 -26.30 -2.74
N ILE A 310 21.00 -26.32 -1.88
CA ILE A 310 20.93 -25.46 -0.70
C ILE A 310 21.63 -26.16 0.48
N LEU A 311 22.74 -25.58 0.95
CA LEU A 311 23.59 -26.23 1.96
C LEU A 311 23.46 -25.62 3.37
N GLN A 312 23.11 -24.33 3.48
CA GLN A 312 22.97 -23.62 4.75
C GLN A 312 21.55 -23.78 5.30
N ILE A 313 21.34 -24.85 6.06
CA ILE A 313 20.03 -25.21 6.62
C ILE A 313 20.21 -25.47 8.12
N ASP A 314 19.43 -24.79 8.93
CA ASP A 314 19.28 -25.03 10.37
C ASP A 314 17.87 -25.56 10.62
N THR A 315 17.76 -26.83 11.00
CA THR A 315 16.46 -27.44 11.32
C THR A 315 16.09 -27.16 12.78
N ILE A 316 14.90 -26.62 12.99
CA ILE A 316 14.32 -26.33 14.30
C ILE A 316 13.11 -27.23 14.51
N VAL A 317 13.17 -28.07 15.54
CA VAL A 317 12.03 -28.90 15.95
C VAL A 317 11.19 -28.11 16.95
N CYS A 318 9.97 -27.76 16.55
CA CYS A 318 9.06 -26.90 17.31
C CYS A 318 8.04 -27.74 18.08
N ASN A 319 7.71 -27.33 19.31
CA ASN A 319 6.67 -27.96 20.13
C ASN A 319 5.54 -26.95 20.42
N HIS A 320 4.87 -26.51 19.36
CA HIS A 320 3.71 -25.61 19.45
C HIS A 320 2.42 -26.36 19.13
N PRO A 321 1.25 -25.91 19.64
CA PRO A 321 -0.02 -26.45 19.21
C PRO A 321 -0.20 -26.28 17.69
N ARG A 322 -0.88 -27.26 17.08
CA ARG A 322 -1.06 -27.31 15.64
C ARG A 322 -1.62 -26.01 15.08
N GLY A 323 -0.99 -25.50 14.03
CA GLY A 323 -1.42 -24.30 13.33
C GLY A 323 -1.04 -22.98 14.00
N HIS A 324 -0.08 -22.97 14.93
CA HIS A 324 0.49 -21.77 15.54
C HIS A 324 1.70 -21.21 14.75
N VAL A 325 1.50 -20.94 13.46
CA VAL A 325 2.56 -20.52 12.52
C VAL A 325 3.35 -19.29 13.00
N CYS A 326 2.69 -18.31 13.62
CA CYS A 326 3.37 -17.11 14.14
C CYS A 326 4.31 -17.45 15.31
N SER A 327 4.02 -18.50 16.10
CA SER A 327 4.93 -18.98 17.15
C SER A 327 6.17 -19.63 16.56
N ILE A 328 5.98 -20.39 15.49
CA ILE A 328 7.08 -21.01 14.75
C ILE A 328 7.99 -19.94 14.12
N TRP A 329 7.41 -18.92 13.48
CA TRP A 329 8.18 -17.79 12.96
C TRP A 329 8.95 -17.04 14.04
N ARG A 330 8.39 -16.87 15.25
CA ARG A 330 9.12 -16.28 16.37
C ARG A 330 10.36 -17.10 16.75
N ASP A 331 10.23 -18.42 16.85
CA ASP A 331 11.37 -19.28 17.21
C ASP A 331 12.47 -19.24 16.15
N CYS A 332 12.09 -19.34 14.87
CA CYS A 332 13.04 -19.22 13.77
C CYS A 332 13.70 -17.85 13.74
N ALA A 333 12.93 -16.77 13.87
CA ALA A 333 13.46 -15.41 13.86
C ALA A 333 14.41 -15.18 15.04
N ARG A 334 14.08 -15.67 16.24
CA ARG A 334 14.94 -15.54 17.42
C ARG A 334 16.27 -16.29 17.24
N LYS A 335 16.23 -17.52 16.72
CA LYS A 335 17.46 -18.28 16.41
C LYS A 335 18.29 -17.56 15.35
N ALA A 336 17.65 -17.11 14.27
CA ALA A 336 18.32 -16.38 13.20
C ALA A 336 18.94 -15.06 13.65
N TRP A 337 18.31 -14.39 14.61
CA TRP A 337 18.81 -13.16 15.21
C TRP A 337 20.07 -13.42 16.04
N LEU A 338 20.07 -14.47 16.85
CA LEU A 338 21.24 -14.90 17.62
C LEU A 338 22.41 -15.36 16.72
N ASP A 339 22.11 -15.90 15.54
CA ASP A 339 23.10 -16.27 14.52
C ASP A 339 23.65 -15.07 13.74
N GLY A 340 23.15 -13.85 14.00
CA GLY A 340 23.63 -12.62 13.38
C GLY A 340 23.13 -12.39 11.95
N CYS A 341 21.98 -12.94 11.56
CA CYS A 341 21.35 -12.62 10.27
C CYS A 341 20.83 -11.17 10.23
N GLN A 342 20.99 -10.51 9.08
CA GLN A 342 20.58 -9.11 8.88
C GLN A 342 19.12 -8.99 8.44
N TYR A 343 18.63 -9.92 7.62
CA TYR A 343 17.27 -9.86 7.07
C TYR A 343 16.47 -11.09 7.47
N PHE A 344 15.19 -10.92 7.75
CA PHE A 344 14.28 -11.97 8.19
C PHE A 344 13.13 -12.03 7.20
N VAL A 345 13.11 -13.09 6.39
CA VAL A 345 12.14 -13.29 5.32
C VAL A 345 11.14 -14.34 5.80
N LEU A 346 9.92 -13.89 6.09
CA LEU A 346 8.83 -14.80 6.45
C LEU A 346 8.36 -15.47 5.16
N MET A 347 8.47 -16.79 5.05
CA MET A 347 8.10 -17.54 3.83
C MET A 347 7.25 -18.76 4.18
N GLY A 348 6.43 -19.20 3.22
CA GLY A 348 5.78 -20.51 3.23
C GLY A 348 6.50 -21.49 2.29
N ASP A 349 6.37 -22.79 2.56
CA ASP A 349 6.86 -23.88 1.69
C ASP A 349 6.12 -23.97 0.34
N ASP A 350 5.00 -23.26 0.18
CA ASP A 350 4.16 -23.18 -1.02
C ASP A 350 4.37 -21.92 -1.85
N VAL A 351 5.40 -21.12 -1.53
CA VAL A 351 5.76 -19.91 -2.25
C VAL A 351 6.69 -20.23 -3.42
N VAL A 352 6.50 -19.51 -4.53
CA VAL A 352 7.41 -19.53 -5.68
C VAL A 352 7.91 -18.12 -5.95
N LEU A 353 9.23 -17.94 -5.88
CA LEU A 353 9.91 -16.69 -6.25
C LEU A 353 10.04 -16.62 -7.78
N GLN A 354 9.62 -15.51 -8.39
CA GLN A 354 9.51 -15.40 -9.85
C GLN A 354 10.60 -14.53 -10.49
N ASP A 355 11.17 -13.59 -9.74
CA ASP A 355 12.09 -12.58 -10.27
C ASP A 355 13.48 -12.69 -9.60
N MET A 356 14.54 -12.47 -10.38
CA MET A 356 15.94 -12.57 -9.94
C MET A 356 16.36 -11.35 -9.11
N ASN A 357 17.48 -11.49 -8.37
CA ASN A 357 18.17 -10.39 -7.66
C ASN A 357 17.33 -9.71 -6.56
N TRP A 358 16.43 -10.46 -5.93
CA TRP A 358 15.53 -9.88 -4.95
C TRP A 358 16.23 -9.51 -3.64
N MET A 359 17.34 -10.16 -3.27
CA MET A 359 18.04 -9.85 -2.02
C MET A 359 18.66 -8.47 -2.08
N SER A 360 19.35 -8.17 -3.19
CA SER A 360 19.92 -6.84 -3.43
C SER A 360 18.83 -5.76 -3.56
N ALA A 361 17.71 -6.07 -4.22
CA ALA A 361 16.58 -5.14 -4.31
C ALA A 361 15.96 -4.82 -2.94
N ILE A 362 15.81 -5.81 -2.06
CA ILE A 362 15.33 -5.60 -0.68
C ILE A 362 16.33 -4.74 0.11
N HIS A 363 17.62 -5.06 0.07
CA HIS A 363 18.64 -4.25 0.74
C HIS A 363 18.59 -2.79 0.28
N ASN A 364 18.54 -2.56 -1.05
CA ASN A 364 18.43 -1.22 -1.61
C ASN A 364 17.15 -0.51 -1.15
N ALA A 365 16.00 -1.21 -1.10
CA ALA A 365 14.75 -0.62 -0.63
C ALA A 365 14.84 -0.13 0.83
N PHE A 366 15.51 -0.88 1.71
CA PHE A 366 15.78 -0.44 3.08
C PHE A 366 16.73 0.76 3.13
N THR A 367 17.78 0.77 2.32
CA THR A 367 18.74 1.88 2.23
C THR A 367 18.07 3.16 1.72
N GLU A 368 17.22 3.06 0.71
CA GLU A 368 16.42 4.17 0.19
C GLU A 368 15.45 4.72 1.23
N LEU A 369 14.74 3.84 1.95
CA LEU A 369 13.85 4.25 3.04
C LEU A 369 14.59 4.99 4.15
N ALA A 370 15.78 4.51 4.53
CA ALA A 370 16.63 5.14 5.52
C ALA A 370 17.02 6.58 5.13
N VAL A 371 17.38 6.80 3.88
CA VAL A 371 17.71 8.14 3.35
C VAL A 371 16.46 9.01 3.25
N GLN A 372 15.40 8.52 2.60
CA GLN A 372 14.20 9.30 2.28
C GLN A 372 13.44 9.76 3.53
N GLU A 373 13.29 8.89 4.53
CA GLU A 373 12.56 9.19 5.77
C GLU A 373 13.51 9.58 6.91
N SER A 374 14.81 9.69 6.64
CA SER A 374 15.86 9.99 7.63
C SER A 374 15.87 9.01 8.84
N VAL A 375 15.44 7.77 8.61
CA VAL A 375 15.38 6.70 9.63
C VAL A 375 16.69 5.90 9.69
N PRO A 376 16.98 5.19 10.80
CA PRO A 376 18.14 4.31 10.88
C PRO A 376 18.16 3.25 9.77
N GLU A 377 19.36 2.81 9.38
CA GLU A 377 19.50 1.75 8.37
C GLU A 377 18.73 0.48 8.78
N GLY A 378 18.02 -0.10 7.81
CA GLY A 378 17.16 -1.27 8.03
C GLY A 378 15.87 -1.00 8.81
N PHE A 379 15.57 0.24 9.20
CA PHE A 379 14.28 0.56 9.83
C PHE A 379 13.15 0.49 8.79
N GLY A 380 12.24 -0.47 8.93
CA GLY A 380 11.09 -0.60 8.04
C GLY A 380 10.60 -2.03 7.84
N CYS A 381 9.74 -2.19 6.84
CA CYS A 381 9.20 -3.45 6.37
C CYS A 381 9.08 -3.41 4.85
N VAL A 382 9.65 -4.41 4.17
CA VAL A 382 9.59 -4.53 2.70
C VAL A 382 8.85 -5.81 2.33
N ALA A 383 7.91 -5.76 1.39
CA ALA A 383 7.12 -6.92 0.98
C ALA A 383 7.18 -7.15 -0.54
N PHE A 384 7.04 -8.40 -0.96
CA PHE A 384 6.96 -8.78 -2.37
C PHE A 384 5.60 -8.40 -2.97
N THR A 385 5.53 -8.35 -4.30
CA THR A 385 4.26 -8.26 -5.03
C THR A 385 3.66 -9.66 -5.21
N ASP A 386 2.61 -9.97 -4.47
CA ASP A 386 1.93 -11.27 -4.57
C ASP A 386 0.97 -11.31 -5.75
N THR A 387 1.25 -12.20 -6.71
CA THR A 387 0.41 -12.40 -7.88
C THR A 387 -0.82 -13.28 -7.61
N SER A 388 -0.81 -14.06 -6.52
CA SER A 388 -1.96 -14.82 -6.03
C SER A 388 -2.93 -13.93 -5.22
N PHE A 389 -2.39 -12.91 -4.54
CA PHE A 389 -3.16 -11.94 -3.75
C PHE A 389 -2.75 -10.48 -4.04
N PRO A 390 -3.14 -9.92 -5.20
CA PRO A 390 -2.75 -8.56 -5.58
C PRO A 390 -3.08 -7.52 -4.52
N GLY A 391 -2.10 -6.66 -4.21
CA GLY A 391 -2.24 -5.53 -3.26
C GLY A 391 -2.19 -5.93 -1.79
N MET A 392 -2.03 -7.22 -1.48
CA MET A 392 -1.76 -7.68 -0.12
C MET A 392 -0.25 -7.71 0.12
N PRO A 393 0.26 -7.09 1.21
CA PRO A 393 1.67 -7.18 1.57
C PRO A 393 1.94 -8.54 2.23
N THR A 394 1.99 -9.61 1.44
CA THR A 394 2.29 -10.96 1.95
C THR A 394 3.80 -11.16 2.08
N PHE A 395 4.18 -12.02 3.02
CA PHE A 395 5.57 -12.43 3.24
C PHE A 395 6.52 -11.23 3.42
N PRO A 396 6.25 -10.33 4.39
CA PRO A 396 7.11 -9.18 4.63
C PRO A 396 8.50 -9.60 5.10
N VAL A 397 9.46 -8.74 4.79
CA VAL A 397 10.86 -8.82 5.20
C VAL A 397 11.15 -7.68 6.16
N VAL A 398 11.72 -8.04 7.30
CA VAL A 398 12.20 -7.08 8.32
C VAL A 398 13.71 -7.21 8.49
N HIS A 399 14.34 -6.14 8.96
CA HIS A 399 15.78 -6.12 9.24
C HIS A 399 16.06 -6.50 10.70
N HIS A 400 17.33 -6.76 11.01
CA HIS A 400 17.88 -6.89 12.36
C HIS A 400 17.43 -5.77 13.31
N THR A 401 17.29 -4.55 12.80
CA THR A 401 16.78 -3.39 13.55
C THR A 401 15.39 -3.66 14.15
N HIS A 402 14.51 -4.38 13.46
CA HIS A 402 13.22 -4.79 14.01
C HIS A 402 13.39 -5.70 15.23
N MET A 403 14.26 -6.70 15.11
CA MET A 403 14.55 -7.64 16.19
C MET A 403 15.16 -6.92 17.41
N GLU A 404 16.02 -5.91 17.19
CA GLU A 404 16.54 -5.07 18.26
C GLU A 404 15.45 -4.25 18.97
N ILE A 405 14.50 -3.68 18.22
CA ILE A 405 13.40 -2.89 18.78
C ILE A 405 12.54 -3.75 19.71
N PHE A 406 12.27 -5.01 19.31
CA PHE A 406 11.34 -5.90 19.99
C PHE A 406 12.00 -7.02 20.81
N GLY A 407 13.31 -6.93 21.07
CA GLY A 407 14.01 -7.90 21.91
C GLY A 407 13.99 -9.33 21.37
N GLY A 408 14.07 -9.49 20.05
CA GLY A 408 14.09 -10.79 19.37
C GLY A 408 12.71 -11.34 19.01
N GLU A 409 11.63 -10.57 19.15
CA GLU A 409 10.30 -10.95 18.69
C GLU A 409 9.94 -10.32 17.36
N VAL A 410 9.65 -11.15 16.34
CA VAL A 410 9.24 -10.68 15.00
C VAL A 410 7.75 -10.31 14.93
N ILE A 411 6.89 -11.01 15.67
CA ILE A 411 5.43 -10.77 15.72
C ILE A 411 4.98 -11.03 17.16
N PRO A 412 4.09 -10.19 17.75
CA PRO A 412 3.62 -10.35 19.13
C PRO A 412 3.00 -11.71 19.42
N GLY A 413 3.12 -12.16 20.69
CA GLY A 413 2.58 -13.43 21.18
C GLY A 413 1.08 -13.68 20.95
N SER A 414 0.28 -12.62 20.78
CA SER A 414 -1.17 -12.70 20.53
C SER A 414 -1.55 -13.25 19.16
N PHE A 415 -0.61 -13.31 18.22
CA PHE A 415 -0.85 -13.80 16.85
C PHE A 415 -0.64 -15.31 16.79
N VAL A 416 -1.60 -16.02 16.19
CA VAL A 416 -1.59 -17.48 16.04
C VAL A 416 -1.16 -17.88 14.63
N ASN A 417 -1.95 -17.54 13.61
CA ASN A 417 -1.64 -17.91 12.21
C ASN A 417 -2.19 -16.99 11.12
N GLN A 418 -2.84 -15.90 11.50
CA GLN A 418 -3.26 -14.84 10.58
C GLN A 418 -2.70 -13.50 11.06
N ASP A 419 -2.84 -12.48 10.23
CA ASP A 419 -2.61 -11.07 10.56
C ASP A 419 -1.15 -10.63 10.83
N GLY A 420 -0.19 -11.56 10.93
CA GLY A 420 1.23 -11.23 11.11
C GLY A 420 1.80 -10.34 10.00
N ASP A 421 1.54 -10.72 8.74
CA ASP A 421 1.99 -9.98 7.56
C ASP A 421 1.44 -8.54 7.51
N PRO A 422 0.10 -8.32 7.54
CA PRO A 422 -0.44 -6.97 7.55
C PRO A 422 -0.08 -6.20 8.83
N PHE A 423 0.15 -6.86 9.97
CA PHE A 423 0.61 -6.19 11.19
C PHE A 423 1.96 -5.50 10.99
N LEU A 424 2.97 -6.22 10.49
CA LEU A 424 4.31 -5.66 10.24
C LEU A 424 4.26 -4.50 9.27
N PHE A 425 3.48 -4.65 8.19
CA PHE A 425 3.35 -3.60 7.19
C PHE A 425 2.66 -2.34 7.76
N GLN A 426 1.58 -2.50 8.53
CA GLN A 426 0.85 -1.36 9.13
C GLN A 426 1.61 -0.70 10.28
N LEU A 427 2.47 -1.43 10.98
CA LEU A 427 3.35 -0.86 11.99
C LEU A 427 4.30 0.17 11.35
N TYR A 428 5.07 -0.22 10.34
CA TYR A 428 6.05 0.68 9.73
C TYR A 428 5.45 1.72 8.78
N ARG A 429 4.21 1.53 8.29
CA ARG A 429 3.45 2.57 7.60
C ARG A 429 3.38 3.87 8.40
N ARG A 430 3.37 3.81 9.73
CA ARG A 430 3.30 4.98 10.63
C ARG A 430 4.53 5.90 10.56
N TRP A 431 5.58 5.49 9.85
CA TRP A 431 6.73 6.32 9.51
C TRP A 431 6.99 6.40 8.00
N ASN A 432 6.04 5.93 7.18
CA ASN A 432 6.20 5.72 5.73
C ASN A 432 7.36 4.75 5.38
N CYS A 433 7.67 3.82 6.30
CA CYS A 433 8.76 2.85 6.15
C CYS A 433 8.26 1.44 5.77
N SER A 434 7.08 1.35 5.16
CA SER A 434 6.51 0.12 4.61
C SER A 434 6.46 0.20 3.09
N ARG A 435 7.10 -0.73 2.37
CA ARG A 435 7.20 -0.68 0.89
C ARG A 435 6.92 -2.03 0.26
N MET A 436 6.06 -2.06 -0.75
CA MET A 436 5.98 -3.20 -1.68
C MET A 436 6.94 -2.98 -2.84
N ILE A 437 7.76 -3.98 -3.16
CA ILE A 437 8.69 -3.93 -4.30
C ILE A 437 8.08 -4.67 -5.51
N PRO A 438 8.42 -4.28 -6.75
CA PRO A 438 7.85 -4.86 -7.97
C PRO A 438 8.44 -6.26 -8.30
N LEU A 439 8.86 -7.01 -7.29
CA LEU A 439 9.37 -8.38 -7.43
C LEU A 439 8.30 -9.36 -6.98
N ARG A 440 8.03 -10.34 -7.83
CA ARG A 440 6.83 -11.15 -7.76
C ARG A 440 7.06 -12.47 -7.06
N ILE A 441 6.01 -12.86 -6.35
CA ILE A 441 5.84 -14.20 -5.81
C ILE A 441 4.46 -14.73 -6.19
N SER A 442 4.30 -16.05 -6.11
CA SER A 442 2.99 -16.70 -6.19
C SER A 442 2.89 -17.77 -5.12
N ASN A 443 1.70 -17.93 -4.55
CA ASN A 443 1.37 -19.00 -3.62
C ASN A 443 0.57 -20.11 -4.32
N ILE A 444 1.01 -21.37 -4.17
CA ILE A 444 0.41 -22.56 -4.80
C ILE A 444 -0.86 -23.04 -4.06
N LEU A 445 -0.85 -23.01 -2.72
CA LEU A 445 -1.97 -23.49 -1.89
C LEU A 445 -2.85 -22.34 -1.36
N GLY A 446 -2.34 -21.11 -1.38
CA GLY A 446 -3.06 -19.89 -1.04
C GLY A 446 -4.03 -19.49 -2.16
N GLY A 447 -5.33 -19.51 -1.86
CA GLY A 447 -6.37 -19.08 -2.80
C GLY A 447 -7.77 -19.55 -2.39
N SER A 448 -8.59 -19.95 -3.37
CA SER A 448 -9.95 -20.51 -3.19
C SER A 448 -9.99 -21.96 -2.67
N LYS A 449 -8.82 -22.59 -2.44
CA LYS A 449 -8.69 -23.95 -1.91
C LYS A 449 -8.82 -23.96 -0.37
N ALA A 450 -9.10 -25.12 0.20
CA ALA A 450 -9.19 -25.31 1.65
C ALA A 450 -7.86 -24.95 2.34
N ALA A 451 -7.91 -24.12 3.37
CA ALA A 451 -6.72 -23.71 4.13
C ALA A 451 -6.13 -24.89 4.91
N ARG A 452 -4.80 -24.94 5.05
CA ARG A 452 -4.09 -25.99 5.80
C ARG A 452 -4.46 -26.02 7.29
N TYR A 453 -4.80 -24.86 7.83
CA TYR A 453 -5.21 -24.67 9.23
C TYR A 453 -6.51 -23.86 9.30
N VAL A 454 -7.24 -24.02 10.41
CA VAL A 454 -8.32 -23.09 10.76
C VAL A 454 -7.71 -21.71 10.96
N LYS A 455 -8.21 -20.73 10.22
CA LYS A 455 -7.75 -19.34 10.29
C LYS A 455 -8.19 -18.72 11.61
N VAL A 456 -7.22 -18.30 12.43
CA VAL A 456 -7.45 -17.64 13.71
C VAL A 456 -6.89 -16.22 13.63
N SER A 457 -7.79 -15.24 13.56
CA SER A 457 -7.42 -13.83 13.56
C SER A 457 -7.01 -13.38 14.96
N ALA A 458 -6.01 -12.51 15.05
CA ALA A 458 -5.56 -11.96 16.31
C ALA A 458 -6.61 -10.97 16.87
N PRO A 459 -7.09 -11.13 18.12
CA PRO A 459 -8.13 -10.26 18.68
C PRO A 459 -7.69 -8.79 18.69
N ASP A 460 -8.51 -7.93 18.10
CA ASP A 460 -8.34 -6.46 18.07
C ASP A 460 -6.92 -5.99 17.70
N TRP A 461 -6.23 -6.77 16.87
CA TRP A 461 -4.79 -6.58 16.62
C TRP A 461 -4.46 -5.22 16.03
N THR A 462 -5.37 -4.69 15.21
CA THR A 462 -5.31 -3.36 14.60
C THR A 462 -5.43 -2.20 15.59
N PHE A 463 -5.65 -2.47 16.88
CA PHE A 463 -5.78 -1.47 17.93
C PHE A 463 -4.77 -1.72 19.05
N ARG A 464 -4.97 -2.73 19.91
CA ARG A 464 -4.11 -2.94 21.10
C ARG A 464 -2.70 -3.43 20.73
N PRO A 465 -2.52 -4.60 20.08
CA PRO A 465 -1.19 -5.03 19.63
C PRO A 465 -0.45 -4.01 18.75
N LEU A 466 -1.14 -3.41 17.77
CA LEU A 466 -0.54 -2.40 16.89
C LEU A 466 -0.19 -1.11 17.64
N GLY A 467 -1.03 -0.66 18.57
CA GLY A 467 -0.78 0.50 19.43
C GLY A 467 0.43 0.29 20.33
N ASN A 468 0.50 -0.84 21.04
CA ASN A 468 1.63 -1.20 21.89
C ASN A 468 2.94 -1.28 21.09
N ALA A 469 2.91 -1.92 19.92
CA ALA A 469 4.09 -2.01 19.06
C ALA A 469 4.52 -0.63 18.51
N THR A 470 3.55 0.23 18.19
CA THR A 470 3.80 1.62 17.78
C THR A 470 4.52 2.39 18.89
N GLU A 471 4.04 2.28 20.14
CA GLU A 471 4.65 2.94 21.30
C GLU A 471 6.08 2.43 21.55
N THR A 472 6.33 1.12 21.43
CA THR A 472 7.68 0.54 21.54
C THR A 472 8.63 1.14 20.51
N VAL A 473 8.20 1.27 19.26
CA VAL A 473 8.99 1.89 18.19
C VAL A 473 9.24 3.38 18.46
N GLU A 474 8.22 4.13 18.88
CA GLU A 474 8.37 5.55 19.24
C GLU A 474 9.38 5.75 20.37
N ASN A 475 9.32 4.92 21.42
CA ASN A 475 10.25 4.97 22.54
C ASN A 475 11.68 4.64 22.09
N TRP A 476 11.86 3.63 21.22
CA TRP A 476 13.16 3.28 20.65
C TRP A 476 13.74 4.40 19.78
N LEU A 477 12.92 5.04 18.95
CA LEU A 477 13.31 6.17 18.11
C LEU A 477 13.66 7.41 18.94
N ARG A 478 12.90 7.72 19.99
CA ARG A 478 13.15 8.89 20.87
C ARG A 478 14.56 8.89 21.44
N LEU A 479 15.11 7.71 21.73
CA LEU A 479 16.47 7.55 22.28
C LEU A 479 17.59 7.71 21.23
N ARG A 480 17.30 7.49 19.93
CA ARG A 480 18.33 7.41 18.86
C ARG A 480 18.21 8.50 17.79
N ARG A 481 16.99 8.94 17.49
CA ARG A 481 16.62 9.90 16.44
C ARG A 481 15.36 10.69 16.86
N PRO A 482 15.45 11.61 17.84
CA PRO A 482 14.29 12.28 18.42
C PRO A 482 13.52 13.21 17.46
N HIS A 483 14.09 13.56 16.31
CA HIS A 483 13.44 14.39 15.29
C HIS A 483 12.47 13.60 14.40
N ILE A 484 12.51 12.27 14.42
CA ILE A 484 11.63 11.42 13.62
C ILE A 484 10.29 11.30 14.33
N ALA A 485 9.25 11.86 13.72
CA ALA A 485 7.90 11.84 14.25
C ALA A 485 7.04 10.80 13.53
N ARG A 486 6.10 10.21 14.27
CA ARG A 486 5.05 9.37 13.72
C ARG A 486 4.14 10.18 12.79
N LYS A 487 3.84 9.64 11.62
CA LYS A 487 2.86 10.18 10.68
C LYS A 487 1.45 9.83 11.11
N LEU A 488 0.50 10.73 10.83
CA LEU A 488 -0.92 10.43 11.05
C LEU A 488 -1.34 9.30 10.12
N THR A 489 -2.16 8.37 10.61
CA THR A 489 -2.77 7.35 9.75
C THR A 489 -4.25 7.66 9.52
N LEU A 490 -4.64 7.78 8.27
CA LEU A 490 -6.01 8.07 7.83
C LEU A 490 -6.42 7.06 6.75
N ASP A 491 -7.54 6.37 6.89
CA ASP A 491 -8.05 5.51 5.80
C ASP A 491 -9.32 6.12 5.18
N VAL A 492 -9.43 6.07 3.85
CA VAL A 492 -10.61 6.49 3.09
C VAL A 492 -11.48 5.26 2.88
N ILE A 493 -12.72 5.26 3.38
CA ILE A 493 -13.67 4.15 3.21
C ILE A 493 -14.77 4.57 2.23
N VAL A 494 -14.87 3.84 1.12
CA VAL A 494 -15.88 4.07 0.06
C VAL A 494 -16.77 2.83 -0.09
N PRO A 495 -18.02 2.86 0.41
CA PRO A 495 -19.01 1.84 0.07
C PRO A 495 -19.51 2.10 -1.37
N CYS A 496 -19.25 1.17 -2.28
CA CYS A 496 -19.51 1.34 -3.69
C CYS A 496 -20.57 0.36 -4.19
N TYR A 497 -21.70 0.90 -4.65
CA TYR A 497 -22.77 0.09 -5.24
C TYR A 497 -22.55 -0.09 -6.74
N ARG A 498 -22.35 1.00 -7.49
CA ARG A 498 -22.39 0.99 -8.97
C ARG A 498 -21.05 0.73 -9.65
N VAL A 499 -19.95 0.94 -8.94
CA VAL A 499 -18.58 0.90 -9.49
C VAL A 499 -18.41 1.87 -10.67
N ASP A 500 -18.68 3.15 -10.41
CA ASP A 500 -18.42 4.21 -11.39
C ASP A 500 -16.96 4.64 -11.33
N LEU A 501 -16.20 4.26 -12.35
CA LEU A 501 -14.75 4.54 -12.42
C LEU A 501 -14.45 6.04 -12.49
N SER A 502 -15.36 6.87 -12.99
CA SER A 502 -15.10 8.31 -13.09
C SER A 502 -14.97 8.98 -11.72
N TYR A 503 -15.72 8.52 -10.72
CA TYR A 503 -15.60 8.96 -9.33
C TYR A 503 -14.47 8.22 -8.61
N LEU A 504 -14.37 6.90 -8.78
CA LEU A 504 -13.35 6.10 -8.10
C LEU A 504 -11.92 6.54 -8.45
N ARG A 505 -11.66 6.88 -9.72
CA ARG A 505 -10.37 7.42 -10.15
C ARG A 505 -10.00 8.71 -9.40
N ARG A 506 -10.97 9.60 -9.15
CA ARG A 506 -10.75 10.84 -8.39
C ARG A 506 -10.38 10.59 -6.94
N PHE A 507 -11.00 9.61 -6.28
CA PHE A 507 -10.58 9.21 -4.92
C PHE A 507 -9.14 8.72 -4.91
N LEU A 508 -8.81 7.85 -5.86
CA LEU A 508 -7.51 7.18 -5.94
C LEU A 508 -6.37 8.09 -6.42
N GLU A 509 -6.68 9.27 -6.96
CA GLU A 509 -5.74 10.34 -7.32
C GLU A 509 -5.40 11.28 -6.15
N LEU A 510 -6.18 11.27 -5.06
CA LEU A 510 -5.94 12.14 -3.91
C LEU A 510 -4.56 11.88 -3.31
N GLN A 511 -3.88 12.97 -2.93
CA GLN A 511 -2.54 12.92 -2.36
C GLN A 511 -2.56 13.36 -0.90
N PRO A 512 -2.05 12.55 0.04
CA PRO A 512 -1.90 12.99 1.43
C PRO A 512 -0.76 14.01 1.56
N SER A 513 -0.67 14.68 2.71
CA SER A 513 0.52 15.47 3.04
C SER A 513 1.72 14.55 3.38
N PRO A 514 2.97 15.06 3.40
CA PRO A 514 4.14 14.30 3.84
C PRO A 514 4.07 13.75 5.28
N THR A 515 3.17 14.30 6.11
CA THR A 515 3.00 13.93 7.54
C THR A 515 1.80 13.00 7.78
N CYS A 516 1.13 12.53 6.73
CA CYS A 516 -0.01 11.62 6.80
C CYS A 516 0.17 10.46 5.82
N THR A 517 -0.25 9.27 6.21
CA THR A 517 -0.29 8.09 5.33
C THR A 517 -1.71 7.63 5.14
N VAL A 518 -2.08 7.32 3.90
CA VAL A 518 -3.46 7.00 3.52
C VAL A 518 -3.58 5.63 2.86
N MET A 519 -4.65 4.92 3.18
CA MET A 519 -5.12 3.78 2.39
C MET A 519 -6.55 3.99 1.93
N TYR A 520 -6.85 3.50 0.74
CA TYR A 520 -8.17 3.54 0.13
C TYR A 520 -8.83 2.17 0.26
N ILE A 521 -9.95 2.10 0.97
CA ILE A 521 -10.71 0.88 1.22
C ILE A 521 -12.03 0.98 0.48
N ILE A 522 -12.11 0.31 -0.67
CA ILE A 522 -13.30 0.27 -1.54
C ILE A 522 -14.05 -1.02 -1.25
N ILE A 523 -15.26 -0.89 -0.71
CA ILE A 523 -16.16 -2.03 -0.45
C ILE A 523 -17.22 -2.06 -1.55
N ILE A 524 -17.07 -2.95 -2.52
CA ILE A 524 -18.07 -3.20 -3.55
C ILE A 524 -19.24 -3.95 -2.91
N ASP A 525 -20.37 -3.27 -2.79
CA ASP A 525 -21.56 -3.79 -2.13
C ASP A 525 -22.33 -4.77 -3.03
N ASP A 526 -22.47 -4.45 -4.32
CA ASP A 526 -23.11 -5.33 -5.29
C ASP A 526 -22.07 -6.10 -6.13
N PRO A 527 -21.93 -7.42 -5.96
CA PRO A 527 -20.99 -8.22 -6.73
C PRO A 527 -21.32 -8.31 -8.23
N GLN A 528 -22.51 -7.84 -8.65
CA GLN A 528 -22.94 -7.89 -10.05
C GLN A 528 -22.54 -6.65 -10.87
N SER A 529 -21.88 -5.67 -10.25
CA SER A 529 -21.51 -4.42 -10.94
C SER A 529 -20.55 -4.66 -12.11
N PRO A 530 -20.79 -4.02 -13.28
CA PRO A 530 -20.12 -4.40 -14.53
C PRO A 530 -18.61 -4.06 -14.55
N ASN A 531 -18.20 -3.00 -13.85
CA ASN A 531 -16.85 -2.44 -13.93
C ASN A 531 -15.88 -3.00 -12.88
N ILE A 532 -16.28 -4.04 -12.13
CA ILE A 532 -15.44 -4.63 -11.08
C ILE A 532 -14.10 -5.14 -11.65
N LYS A 533 -14.13 -5.78 -12.83
CA LYS A 533 -12.92 -6.32 -13.47
C LYS A 533 -11.93 -5.22 -13.86
N GLU A 534 -12.44 -4.12 -14.41
CA GLU A 534 -11.62 -2.96 -14.80
C GLU A 534 -10.99 -2.32 -13.55
N LEU A 535 -11.78 -2.06 -12.50
CA LEU A 535 -11.27 -1.53 -11.23
C LEU A 535 -10.15 -2.38 -10.63
N LEU A 536 -10.34 -3.71 -10.59
CA LEU A 536 -9.32 -4.63 -10.09
C LEU A 536 -8.05 -4.58 -10.95
N SER A 537 -8.18 -4.58 -12.27
CA SER A 537 -7.01 -4.51 -13.16
C SER A 537 -6.21 -3.22 -12.99
N GLU A 538 -6.89 -2.08 -12.81
CA GLU A 538 -6.25 -0.76 -12.69
C GLU A 538 -5.60 -0.54 -11.32
N TYR A 539 -6.16 -1.10 -10.25
CA TYR A 539 -5.79 -0.65 -8.89
C TYR A 539 -5.48 -1.75 -7.88
N SER A 540 -5.77 -3.02 -8.16
CA SER A 540 -5.50 -4.10 -7.20
C SER A 540 -4.01 -4.29 -6.90
N HIS A 541 -3.10 -3.83 -7.76
CA HIS A 541 -1.66 -3.92 -7.56
C HIS A 541 -1.11 -2.83 -6.63
N ARG A 542 -1.89 -1.78 -6.34
CA ARG A 542 -1.44 -0.67 -5.48
C ARG A 542 -1.44 -1.07 -4.00
N PRO A 543 -0.33 -0.86 -3.27
CA PRO A 543 -0.23 -1.24 -1.85
C PRO A 543 -1.15 -0.41 -0.93
N ASP A 544 -1.49 0.80 -1.37
CA ASP A 544 -2.36 1.72 -0.64
C ASP A 544 -3.85 1.51 -0.96
N VAL A 545 -4.22 0.54 -1.80
CA VAL A 545 -5.61 0.29 -2.22
C VAL A 545 -6.08 -1.11 -1.84
N ARG A 546 -7.21 -1.18 -1.14
CA ARG A 546 -7.89 -2.43 -0.78
C ARG A 546 -9.27 -2.46 -1.39
N ILE A 547 -9.47 -3.34 -2.36
CA ILE A 547 -10.78 -3.59 -2.96
C ILE A 547 -11.36 -4.87 -2.34
N ARG A 548 -12.60 -4.81 -1.87
CA ARG A 548 -13.32 -5.94 -1.25
C ARG A 548 -14.70 -6.06 -1.85
N ILE A 549 -15.11 -7.26 -2.23
CA ILE A 549 -16.42 -7.52 -2.84
C ILE A 549 -17.30 -8.25 -1.83
N ASN A 550 -18.49 -7.74 -1.57
CA ASN A 550 -19.50 -8.43 -0.77
C ASN A 550 -20.09 -9.61 -1.54
N ARG A 551 -20.48 -10.68 -0.83
CA ARG A 551 -21.11 -11.85 -1.47
C ARG A 551 -22.49 -11.53 -2.03
N VAL A 552 -23.18 -10.56 -1.42
CA VAL A 552 -24.51 -10.07 -1.78
C VAL A 552 -24.60 -8.59 -1.44
N ASN A 553 -25.51 -7.87 -2.11
CA ASN A 553 -25.88 -6.50 -1.74
C ASN A 553 -26.31 -6.45 -0.27
N SER A 554 -25.44 -5.90 0.57
CA SER A 554 -25.61 -5.83 2.02
C SER A 554 -26.07 -4.45 2.47
N GLY A 555 -25.98 -3.44 1.60
CA GLY A 555 -26.32 -2.05 1.88
C GLY A 555 -25.11 -1.24 2.38
N ALA A 556 -25.26 0.10 2.34
CA ALA A 556 -24.18 1.03 2.66
C ALA A 556 -23.66 0.87 4.10
N SER A 557 -24.54 0.75 5.09
CA SER A 557 -24.17 0.59 6.51
C SER A 557 -23.30 -0.66 6.74
N ALA A 558 -23.72 -1.81 6.22
CA ALA A 558 -22.97 -3.07 6.34
C ALA A 558 -21.61 -2.98 5.63
N SER A 559 -21.57 -2.32 4.47
CA SER A 559 -20.33 -2.07 3.71
C SER A 559 -19.38 -1.14 4.45
N ARG A 560 -19.88 -0.07 5.09
CA ARG A 560 -19.07 0.83 5.95
C ARG A 560 -18.51 0.08 7.16
N ASN A 561 -19.31 -0.77 7.82
CA ASN A 561 -18.84 -1.61 8.91
C ASN A 561 -17.74 -2.58 8.47
N ARG A 562 -17.87 -3.17 7.28
CA ARG A 562 -16.78 -3.98 6.71
C ARG A 562 -15.52 -3.13 6.47
N GLY A 563 -15.66 -1.93 5.91
CA GLY A 563 -14.55 -1.00 5.74
C GLY A 563 -13.83 -0.66 7.05
N LEU A 564 -14.58 -0.41 8.13
CA LEU A 564 -14.03 -0.14 9.47
C LEU A 564 -13.20 -1.31 10.01
N ARG A 565 -13.64 -2.54 9.78
CA ARG A 565 -12.92 -3.76 10.16
C ARG A 565 -11.65 -4.00 9.34
N GLU A 566 -11.64 -3.57 8.08
CA GLU A 566 -10.46 -3.66 7.20
C GLU A 566 -9.43 -2.55 7.48
N SER A 567 -9.84 -1.43 8.06
CA SER A 567 -8.96 -0.31 8.39
C SER A 567 -8.01 -0.65 9.54
N SER A 568 -6.84 -0.02 9.56
CA SER A 568 -5.89 -0.08 10.70
C SER A 568 -5.31 1.30 11.06
N ALA A 569 -5.91 2.35 10.49
CA ALA A 569 -5.60 3.74 10.77
C ALA A 569 -6.18 4.20 12.10
N GLU A 570 -5.66 5.30 12.62
CA GLU A 570 -6.20 6.01 13.79
C GLU A 570 -7.51 6.73 13.46
N TRP A 571 -7.65 7.21 12.23
CA TRP A 571 -8.81 7.93 11.74
C TRP A 571 -9.31 7.35 10.42
N VAL A 572 -10.61 7.49 10.19
CA VAL A 572 -11.20 7.15 8.89
C VAL A 572 -12.06 8.31 8.39
N ILE A 573 -12.09 8.48 7.08
CA ILE A 573 -13.03 9.35 6.38
C ILE A 573 -13.95 8.49 5.50
N PHE A 574 -15.25 8.62 5.72
CA PHE A 574 -16.26 8.04 4.84
C PHE A 574 -16.56 8.99 3.69
N LEU A 575 -16.55 8.46 2.48
CA LEU A 575 -16.98 9.14 1.26
C LEU A 575 -17.94 8.23 0.51
N ASP A 576 -19.05 8.79 0.00
CA ASP A 576 -19.96 8.05 -0.86
C ASP A 576 -19.36 7.85 -2.27
N ASP A 577 -19.82 6.83 -3.01
CA ASP A 577 -19.22 6.46 -4.29
C ASP A 577 -19.52 7.41 -5.46
N ASP A 578 -20.36 8.42 -5.24
CA ASP A 578 -20.79 9.41 -6.22
C ASP A 578 -20.37 10.86 -5.87
N VAL A 579 -19.58 11.07 -4.82
CA VAL A 579 -19.06 12.42 -4.50
C VAL A 579 -17.77 12.73 -5.25
N THR A 580 -17.57 14.01 -5.56
CA THR A 580 -16.29 14.54 -6.04
C THR A 580 -15.57 15.28 -4.92
N PRO A 581 -14.49 14.73 -4.36
CA PRO A 581 -13.70 15.42 -3.35
C PRO A 581 -12.88 16.57 -3.96
N ASN A 582 -12.65 17.63 -3.18
CA ASN A 582 -11.61 18.60 -3.52
C ASN A 582 -10.22 17.93 -3.44
N LYS A 583 -9.26 18.43 -4.22
CA LYS A 583 -7.90 17.86 -4.29
C LYS A 583 -7.16 17.87 -2.94
N ASP A 584 -7.49 18.82 -2.07
CA ASP A 584 -6.90 19.03 -0.74
C ASP A 584 -7.69 18.37 0.39
N VAL A 585 -8.72 17.57 0.10
CA VAL A 585 -9.62 16.98 1.12
C VAL A 585 -8.86 16.24 2.23
N LEU A 586 -7.81 15.49 1.88
CA LEU A 586 -7.00 14.73 2.84
C LEU A 586 -6.12 15.65 3.70
N ILE A 587 -5.59 16.72 3.10
CA ILE A 587 -4.75 17.72 3.78
C ILE A 587 -5.59 18.51 4.78
N GLU A 588 -6.78 18.96 4.38
CA GLU A 588 -7.69 19.68 5.28
C GLU A 588 -8.25 18.75 6.38
N THR A 589 -8.45 17.46 6.07
CA THR A 589 -8.83 16.45 7.06
C THR A 589 -7.75 16.30 8.13
N GLU A 590 -6.48 16.16 7.71
CA GLU A 590 -5.36 16.09 8.65
C GLU A 590 -5.26 17.36 9.52
N LYS A 591 -5.41 18.55 8.93
CA LYS A 591 -5.39 19.81 9.68
C LYS A 591 -6.48 19.85 10.75
N ALA A 592 -7.69 19.41 10.42
CA ALA A 592 -8.80 19.35 11.37
C ALA A 592 -8.50 18.39 12.53
N ILE A 593 -8.03 17.17 12.21
CA ILE A 593 -7.64 16.15 13.20
C ILE A 593 -6.56 16.67 14.13
N ARG A 594 -5.50 17.28 13.59
CA ARG A 594 -4.37 17.79 14.40
C ARG A 594 -4.76 18.98 15.28
N ALA A 595 -5.71 19.80 14.84
CA ALA A 595 -6.21 20.92 15.63
C ALA A 595 -7.06 20.46 16.83
N LYS A 596 -7.80 19.36 16.70
CA LYS A 596 -8.71 18.85 17.75
C LYS A 596 -8.61 17.31 17.87
N PRO A 597 -7.46 16.77 18.33
CA PRO A 597 -7.20 15.32 18.35
C PRO A 597 -8.09 14.54 19.34
N ASP A 598 -8.75 15.25 20.25
CA ASP A 598 -9.68 14.75 21.27
C ASP A 598 -11.15 14.70 20.81
N ALA A 599 -11.45 15.11 19.57
CA ALA A 599 -12.79 15.03 19.00
C ALA A 599 -13.25 13.57 18.77
N ALA A 600 -14.56 13.32 18.90
CA ALA A 600 -15.15 12.04 18.49
C ALA A 600 -15.01 11.80 16.98
N GLY A 601 -15.04 12.90 16.22
CA GLY A 601 -15.03 12.93 14.77
C GLY A 601 -15.17 14.35 14.24
N PHE A 602 -15.23 14.48 12.92
CA PHE A 602 -15.46 15.74 12.24
C PHE A 602 -16.52 15.59 11.17
N VAL A 603 -17.32 16.63 11.00
CA VAL A 603 -18.30 16.73 9.92
C VAL A 603 -17.70 17.61 8.83
N GLY A 604 -17.52 17.05 7.63
CA GLY A 604 -17.10 17.80 6.46
C GLY A 604 -18.29 18.50 5.77
N THR A 605 -17.98 19.32 4.77
CA THR A 605 -18.98 20.03 3.96
C THR A 605 -19.25 19.26 2.68
N ALA A 606 -20.51 18.90 2.42
CA ALA A 606 -20.97 18.35 1.14
C ALA A 606 -21.84 19.37 0.41
N LEU A 607 -21.32 19.91 -0.69
CA LEU A 607 -21.98 20.92 -1.51
C LEU A 607 -22.72 20.29 -2.68
N PHE A 608 -23.82 20.91 -3.10
CA PHE A 608 -24.52 20.56 -4.34
C PHE A 608 -24.19 21.59 -5.44
N PRO A 609 -24.19 21.19 -6.72
CA PRO A 609 -24.18 22.13 -7.83
C PRO A 609 -25.30 23.16 -7.71
N PRO A 610 -25.19 24.34 -8.34
CA PRO A 610 -26.27 25.33 -8.35
C PRO A 610 -27.62 24.70 -8.71
N ALA A 611 -28.67 25.04 -7.96
CA ALA A 611 -30.02 24.59 -8.26
C ALA A 611 -30.61 25.43 -9.40
N ASP A 612 -30.57 24.87 -10.59
CA ASP A 612 -30.95 25.49 -11.86
C ASP A 612 -32.28 25.01 -12.45
N THR A 613 -32.90 24.00 -11.84
CA THR A 613 -34.21 23.47 -12.24
C THR A 613 -35.23 23.60 -11.11
N ILE A 614 -36.52 23.52 -11.46
CA ILE A 614 -37.62 23.51 -10.49
C ILE A 614 -37.41 22.38 -9.46
N ALA A 615 -37.01 21.19 -9.91
CA ALA A 615 -36.81 20.02 -9.05
C ALA A 615 -35.62 20.20 -8.10
N THR A 616 -34.48 20.68 -8.58
CA THR A 616 -33.29 20.90 -7.74
C THR A 616 -33.49 22.05 -6.75
N ALA A 617 -34.20 23.10 -7.15
CA ALA A 617 -34.60 24.18 -6.24
C ALA A 617 -35.59 23.69 -5.17
N ALA A 618 -36.57 22.86 -5.55
CA ALA A 618 -37.55 22.28 -4.63
C ALA A 618 -36.89 21.44 -3.52
N ILE A 619 -35.84 20.69 -3.86
CA ILE A 619 -35.07 19.90 -2.89
C ILE A 619 -34.43 20.80 -1.81
N HIS A 620 -33.79 21.90 -2.20
CA HIS A 620 -33.25 22.86 -1.22
C HIS A 620 -34.35 23.49 -0.36
N LEU A 621 -35.44 23.92 -1.00
CA LEU A 621 -36.57 24.57 -0.32
C LEU A 621 -37.25 23.63 0.69
N ALA A 622 -37.27 22.32 0.43
CA ALA A 622 -37.79 21.31 1.35
C ALA A 622 -36.94 21.15 2.61
N GLY A 623 -35.71 21.68 2.64
CA GLY A 623 -34.82 21.66 3.80
C GLY A 623 -34.04 20.35 4.01
N VAL A 624 -34.25 19.34 3.16
CA VAL A 624 -33.60 18.02 3.26
C VAL A 624 -32.09 18.07 3.06
N THR A 625 -31.57 19.12 2.44
CA THR A 625 -30.12 19.34 2.25
C THR A 625 -29.47 20.15 3.38
N TYR A 626 -30.20 20.56 4.42
CA TYR A 626 -29.67 21.45 5.46
C TYR A 626 -28.42 20.91 6.18
N PHE A 627 -28.40 19.61 6.46
CA PHE A 627 -27.31 18.96 7.21
C PHE A 627 -26.08 18.61 6.35
N TRP A 628 -26.18 18.75 5.02
CA TRP A 628 -25.09 18.39 4.11
C TRP A 628 -23.93 19.39 4.18
N ASP A 629 -24.22 20.67 4.42
CA ASP A 629 -23.24 21.75 4.57
C ASP A 629 -23.27 22.36 5.99
N ILE A 630 -23.75 21.60 6.99
CA ILE A 630 -23.86 22.08 8.38
C ILE A 630 -22.51 22.55 8.94
N ALA A 631 -21.42 21.88 8.55
CA ALA A 631 -20.07 22.25 8.94
C ALA A 631 -19.71 23.68 8.53
N ARG A 632 -20.22 24.17 7.39
CA ARG A 632 -20.02 25.55 6.95
C ARG A 632 -20.93 26.53 7.70
N LYS A 633 -22.18 26.13 7.96
CA LYS A 633 -23.17 26.96 8.67
C LYS A 633 -22.83 27.15 10.14
N ARG A 634 -22.05 26.23 10.72
CA ARG A 634 -21.66 26.17 12.12
C ARG A 634 -20.15 25.89 12.23
N ALA A 635 -19.35 26.68 11.53
CA ALA A 635 -17.90 26.48 11.39
C ALA A 635 -17.14 26.49 12.72
N ASP A 636 -17.65 27.23 13.71
CA ASP A 636 -17.03 27.39 15.02
C ASP A 636 -17.60 26.43 16.09
N ASP A 637 -18.56 25.57 15.73
CA ASP A 637 -19.14 24.60 16.67
C ASP A 637 -18.17 23.41 16.90
N ASP A 638 -17.77 23.22 18.15
CA ASP A 638 -16.95 22.09 18.61
C ASP A 638 -17.78 20.83 18.94
N ASP A 639 -19.10 20.94 18.83
CA ASP A 639 -20.03 19.88 19.12
C ASP A 639 -21.21 20.02 18.14
N LEU A 640 -21.08 19.50 16.93
CA LEU A 640 -22.13 19.34 15.92
C LEU A 640 -22.99 18.09 16.17
N PRO A 641 -24.31 18.15 15.95
CA PRO A 641 -25.22 17.08 16.37
C PRO A 641 -24.93 15.75 15.65
N TRP A 642 -24.65 15.82 14.35
CA TRP A 642 -24.24 14.71 13.48
C TRP A 642 -23.83 15.29 12.12
N GLY A 643 -23.28 14.45 11.25
CA GLY A 643 -22.94 14.78 9.86
C GLY A 643 -23.37 13.68 8.90
N VAL A 644 -23.57 14.04 7.63
CA VAL A 644 -23.87 13.07 6.58
C VAL A 644 -22.65 12.20 6.28
N THR A 645 -22.84 10.89 6.15
CA THR A 645 -21.72 9.95 5.96
C THR A 645 -21.00 10.11 4.61
N ALA A 646 -21.61 10.83 3.66
CA ALA A 646 -20.97 11.22 2.40
C ALA A 646 -19.66 12.02 2.59
N ASN A 647 -19.46 12.64 3.76
CA ASN A 647 -18.22 13.33 4.14
C ASN A 647 -18.07 13.41 5.68
N LEU A 648 -17.91 12.25 6.31
CA LEU A 648 -17.81 12.11 7.76
C LEU A 648 -16.45 11.53 8.16
N ILE A 649 -15.75 12.22 9.07
CA ILE A 649 -14.49 11.75 9.65
C ILE A 649 -14.77 11.25 11.05
N THR A 650 -14.22 10.10 11.43
CA THR A 650 -14.36 9.55 12.77
C THR A 650 -13.06 8.96 13.27
N ARG A 651 -12.86 9.06 14.58
CA ARG A 651 -11.79 8.31 15.23
C ARG A 651 -12.10 6.82 15.15
N ARG A 652 -11.11 6.02 14.75
CA ARG A 652 -11.24 4.56 14.81
C ARG A 652 -10.87 4.12 16.22
N ASN A 653 -11.87 3.63 16.94
CA ASN A 653 -11.67 3.05 18.27
C ASN A 653 -12.51 1.77 18.34
N VAL A 654 -11.86 0.62 18.55
CA VAL A 654 -12.55 -0.67 18.62
C VAL A 654 -13.26 -0.83 19.97
N GLU A 655 -12.74 -0.19 21.02
CA GLU A 655 -13.28 -0.27 22.39
C GLU A 655 -14.60 0.49 22.55
N ASP A 656 -14.96 1.36 21.59
CA ASP A 656 -16.27 2.00 21.59
C ASP A 656 -17.41 1.11 21.09
N HIS A 657 -17.08 0.01 20.41
CA HIS A 657 -18.04 -0.94 19.82
C HIS A 657 -19.12 -0.26 18.93
N VAL A 658 -18.80 0.89 18.32
CA VAL A 658 -19.73 1.65 17.49
C VAL A 658 -19.56 1.30 16.00
N GLU A 659 -20.47 0.47 15.51
CA GLU A 659 -20.72 0.18 14.09
C GLU A 659 -22.06 0.77 13.64
N TYR A 660 -22.28 1.05 12.35
CA TYR A 660 -23.60 1.47 11.84
C TYR A 660 -24.65 0.39 12.11
N ASP A 661 -25.78 0.77 12.71
CA ASP A 661 -26.87 -0.17 13.02
C ASP A 661 -27.60 -0.59 11.73
N LEU A 662 -27.85 -1.88 11.59
CA LEU A 662 -28.52 -2.48 10.43
C LEU A 662 -30.05 -2.49 10.57
N VAL A 663 -30.59 -1.97 11.68
CA VAL A 663 -32.03 -1.70 11.86
C VAL A 663 -32.55 -0.66 10.85
N PHE A 664 -31.67 0.24 10.40
CA PHE A 664 -32.02 1.27 9.42
C PHE A 664 -32.07 0.69 7.99
N PRO A 665 -32.94 1.22 7.11
CA PRO A 665 -33.07 0.71 5.74
C PRO A 665 -31.75 0.78 4.95
N LYS A 666 -31.54 -0.17 4.03
CA LYS A 666 -30.37 -0.17 3.11
C LYS A 666 -30.23 1.13 2.30
N THR A 667 -31.34 1.83 2.07
CA THR A 667 -31.41 3.09 1.34
C THR A 667 -31.00 4.32 2.16
N GLY A 668 -30.68 4.13 3.44
CA GLY A 668 -30.35 5.19 4.40
C GLY A 668 -31.58 5.78 5.10
N GLY A 669 -31.31 6.59 6.12
CA GLY A 669 -32.27 7.25 7.01
C GLY A 669 -32.02 6.87 8.47
N GLY A 670 -31.46 7.80 9.25
CA GLY A 670 -31.28 7.71 10.70
C GLY A 670 -29.97 7.06 11.19
N GLU A 671 -29.30 6.29 10.34
CA GLU A 671 -28.07 5.56 10.67
C GLU A 671 -26.89 6.50 10.97
N ASP A 672 -26.78 7.61 10.23
CA ASP A 672 -25.72 8.61 10.40
C ASP A 672 -25.84 9.31 11.77
N ILE A 673 -27.09 9.60 12.16
CA ILE A 673 -27.43 10.23 13.43
C ILE A 673 -27.10 9.28 14.57
N ASP A 674 -27.57 8.04 14.49
CA ASP A 674 -27.30 7.01 15.49
C ASP A 674 -25.78 6.76 15.66
N TYR A 675 -25.05 6.64 14.55
CA TYR A 675 -23.60 6.45 14.56
C TYR A 675 -22.85 7.59 15.24
N CYS A 676 -23.10 8.84 14.80
CA CYS A 676 -22.48 10.02 15.38
C CYS A 676 -22.79 10.14 16.88
N ARG A 677 -24.02 9.83 17.29
CA ARG A 677 -24.44 9.92 18.69
C ARG A 677 -23.76 8.89 19.58
N ARG A 678 -23.66 7.63 19.14
CA ARG A 678 -22.98 6.59 19.91
C ARG A 678 -21.48 6.89 20.03
N LYS A 679 -20.81 7.29 18.94
CA LYS A 679 -19.39 7.73 18.96
C LYS A 679 -19.19 8.90 19.91
N ARG A 680 -20.04 9.93 19.80
CA ARG A 680 -19.99 11.09 20.69
C ARG A 680 -20.16 10.69 22.15
N ASN A 681 -21.17 9.90 22.47
CA ASN A 681 -21.47 9.51 23.85
C ASN A 681 -20.30 8.75 24.47
N TYR A 682 -19.65 7.87 23.69
CA TYR A 682 -18.41 7.22 24.13
C TYR A 682 -17.30 8.24 24.39
N SER A 683 -17.01 9.12 23.42
CA SER A 683 -15.96 10.14 23.55
C SER A 683 -16.15 11.02 24.78
N MET A 684 -17.34 11.58 24.97
CA MET A 684 -17.67 12.45 26.11
C MET A 684 -17.53 11.74 27.46
N ARG A 685 -17.89 10.45 27.56
CA ARG A 685 -17.72 9.65 28.79
C ARG A 685 -16.27 9.39 29.14
N HIS A 686 -15.36 9.50 28.16
CA HIS A 686 -13.93 9.27 28.33
C HIS A 686 -13.11 10.57 28.27
N GLY A 687 -13.75 11.72 28.52
CA GLY A 687 -13.08 13.03 28.59
C GLY A 687 -12.71 13.65 27.24
N GLY A 688 -13.18 13.08 26.12
CA GLY A 688 -13.05 13.67 24.79
C GLY A 688 -14.15 14.68 24.47
N LYS A 689 -14.15 15.17 23.22
CA LYS A 689 -15.15 16.11 22.68
C LYS A 689 -16.14 15.41 21.75
N GLY A 690 -17.18 16.14 21.35
CA GLY A 690 -18.12 15.66 20.34
C GLY A 690 -17.58 15.73 18.92
N PHE A 691 -18.49 15.78 17.94
CA PHE A 691 -18.11 15.95 16.55
C PHE A 691 -17.85 17.42 16.27
N CYS A 692 -16.67 17.78 15.73
CA CYS A 692 -16.37 19.18 15.41
C CYS A 692 -16.68 19.50 13.94
N ALA A 693 -16.93 20.77 13.64
CA ALA A 693 -17.02 21.22 12.24
C ALA A 693 -15.65 21.20 11.54
N ALA A 694 -15.61 20.67 10.31
CA ALA A 694 -14.46 20.75 9.40
C ALA A 694 -14.88 21.39 8.07
N PRO A 695 -15.18 22.71 8.06
CA PRO A 695 -15.82 23.38 6.91
C PRO A 695 -14.99 23.34 5.62
N ARG A 696 -13.67 23.21 5.73
CA ARG A 696 -12.72 23.16 4.60
C ARG A 696 -12.52 21.76 4.02
N VAL A 697 -13.01 20.72 4.70
CA VAL A 697 -13.05 19.37 4.14
C VAL A 697 -14.26 19.30 3.22
N VAL A 698 -14.09 19.62 1.95
CA VAL A 698 -15.19 19.84 1.00
C VAL A 698 -15.28 18.72 -0.03
N VAL A 699 -16.49 18.24 -0.24
CA VAL A 699 -16.87 17.39 -1.39
C VAL A 699 -18.05 18.01 -2.12
N THR A 700 -18.18 17.69 -3.41
CA THR A 700 -19.35 18.04 -4.23
C THR A 700 -20.15 16.78 -4.50
N HIS A 701 -21.40 16.75 -4.07
CA HIS A 701 -22.34 15.67 -4.33
C HIS A 701 -23.23 16.03 -5.54
N PRO A 702 -23.40 15.15 -6.54
CA PRO A 702 -24.23 15.42 -7.71
C PRO A 702 -25.71 15.49 -7.35
N TRP A 703 -26.56 16.09 -8.19
CA TRP A 703 -28.00 15.98 -7.96
C TRP A 703 -28.46 14.52 -8.16
N TRP A 704 -29.20 13.98 -7.20
CA TRP A 704 -29.75 12.62 -7.33
C TRP A 704 -30.59 12.50 -8.60
N ASN A 705 -30.47 11.35 -9.29
CA ASN A 705 -31.15 11.12 -10.56
C ASN A 705 -30.86 12.21 -11.60
N ASN A 706 -29.67 12.82 -11.56
CA ASN A 706 -29.27 13.95 -12.40
C ASN A 706 -30.25 15.13 -12.33
N GLY A 707 -30.82 15.38 -11.13
CA GLY A 707 -31.80 16.45 -10.90
C GLY A 707 -33.21 16.14 -11.40
N LYS A 708 -33.47 14.96 -11.97
CA LYS A 708 -34.82 14.56 -12.38
C LYS A 708 -35.70 14.26 -11.16
N ARG A 709 -36.98 14.62 -11.29
CA ARG A 709 -38.01 14.50 -10.23
C ARG A 709 -38.04 13.10 -9.62
N SER A 710 -37.95 13.03 -8.30
CA SER A 710 -38.14 11.80 -7.52
C SER A 710 -38.51 12.12 -6.08
N TYR A 711 -39.65 11.61 -5.61
CA TYR A 711 -40.10 11.77 -4.22
C TYR A 711 -39.80 10.54 -3.36
N TRP A 712 -39.64 9.38 -4.00
CA TRP A 712 -39.48 8.08 -3.34
C TRP A 712 -38.24 8.02 -2.43
N ARG A 713 -37.15 8.70 -2.82
CA ARG A 713 -35.92 8.76 -2.02
C ARG A 713 -36.17 9.40 -0.65
N PHE A 714 -36.83 10.56 -0.62
CA PHE A 714 -37.11 11.30 0.61
C PHE A 714 -38.11 10.57 1.51
N TYR A 715 -39.06 9.85 0.90
CA TYR A 715 -39.93 8.90 1.60
C TYR A 715 -39.11 7.80 2.29
N MET A 716 -38.20 7.12 1.58
CA MET A 716 -37.42 6.02 2.13
C MET A 716 -36.45 6.46 3.23
N TRP A 717 -35.81 7.63 3.10
CA TRP A 717 -34.98 8.19 4.17
C TRP A 717 -35.77 8.45 5.44
N SER A 718 -36.94 9.09 5.29
CA SER A 718 -37.76 9.45 6.44
C SER A 718 -38.39 8.24 7.13
N LYS A 719 -38.60 7.16 6.37
CA LYS A 719 -39.02 5.85 6.90
C LYS A 719 -38.00 5.26 7.87
N GLY A 720 -36.70 5.40 7.55
CA GLY A 720 -35.58 5.04 8.43
C GLY A 720 -35.47 5.99 9.64
N ASP A 721 -35.42 7.30 9.39
CA ASP A 721 -35.35 8.34 10.44
C ASP A 721 -36.41 8.18 11.53
N GLY A 722 -37.61 7.70 11.18
CA GLY A 722 -38.69 7.47 12.14
C GLY A 722 -38.31 6.53 13.28
N ALA A 723 -37.34 5.63 13.10
CA ALA A 723 -36.87 4.72 14.15
C ALA A 723 -36.17 5.46 15.31
N LEU A 724 -35.59 6.65 15.04
CA LEU A 724 -34.90 7.46 16.05
C LEU A 724 -35.81 7.90 17.19
N ILE A 725 -37.11 8.05 16.93
CA ILE A 725 -38.11 8.45 17.93
C ILE A 725 -38.23 7.39 19.03
N GLY A 726 -38.15 6.11 18.65
CA GLY A 726 -38.16 4.98 19.58
C GLY A 726 -36.80 4.75 20.23
N LEU A 727 -35.71 4.86 19.44
CA LEU A 727 -34.34 4.63 19.92
C LEU A 727 -33.87 5.70 20.92
N TYR A 728 -34.33 6.94 20.76
CA TYR A 728 -33.85 8.09 21.52
C TYR A 728 -35.01 8.97 22.04
N PRO A 729 -35.78 8.47 23.02
CA PRO A 729 -36.94 9.18 23.55
C PRO A 729 -36.59 10.53 24.20
N GLU A 730 -35.36 10.72 24.68
CA GLU A 730 -34.89 11.94 25.31
C GLU A 730 -34.71 13.12 24.33
N PHE A 731 -34.60 12.85 23.03
CA PHE A 731 -34.57 13.87 21.96
C PHE A 731 -35.86 13.91 21.16
N THR A 732 -36.93 13.35 21.71
CA THR A 732 -38.24 13.31 21.08
C THR A 732 -39.18 14.30 21.76
N TYR A 733 -40.02 14.97 20.96
CA TYR A 733 -41.05 15.86 21.48
C TYR A 733 -42.43 15.56 20.89
N ARG A 734 -43.46 15.87 21.67
CA ARG A 734 -44.85 15.84 21.20
C ARG A 734 -45.14 17.06 20.34
N GLU A 735 -45.77 16.82 19.20
CA GLU A 735 -46.17 17.84 18.24
C GLU A 735 -47.47 18.49 18.71
N VAL A 736 -47.63 19.80 18.41
CA VAL A 736 -48.84 20.56 18.80
C VAL A 736 -50.04 20.30 17.88
N ALA A 737 -49.79 19.78 16.68
CA ALA A 737 -50.79 19.48 15.66
C ALA A 737 -50.24 18.37 14.73
N PRO A 738 -51.13 17.53 14.14
CA PRO A 738 -50.70 16.43 13.27
C PRO A 738 -49.93 16.93 12.04
N ASN A 739 -48.97 16.15 11.56
CA ASN A 739 -48.33 16.42 10.26
C ASN A 739 -49.29 16.14 9.09
N SER A 740 -48.86 16.43 7.86
CA SER A 740 -49.70 16.26 6.67
C SER A 740 -50.03 14.80 6.41
N ALA A 741 -49.08 13.89 6.64
CA ALA A 741 -49.31 12.46 6.48
C ALA A 741 -50.28 11.89 7.51
N GLU A 742 -50.18 12.29 8.78
CA GLU A 742 -51.11 11.93 9.86
C GLU A 742 -52.50 12.49 9.60
N SER A 743 -52.58 13.74 9.13
CA SER A 743 -53.84 14.38 8.75
C SER A 743 -54.51 13.64 7.58
N ILE A 744 -53.74 13.29 6.54
CA ILE A 744 -54.24 12.51 5.40
C ILE A 744 -54.63 11.10 5.84
N LEU A 745 -53.85 10.44 6.70
CA LEU A 745 -54.18 9.12 7.24
C LEU A 745 -55.50 9.15 8.00
N ALA A 746 -55.75 10.16 8.84
CA ALA A 746 -57.02 10.34 9.52
C ALA A 746 -58.18 10.50 8.52
N CYS A 747 -57.98 11.27 7.44
CA CYS A 747 -58.99 11.43 6.38
C CYS A 747 -59.26 10.11 5.65
N VAL A 748 -58.22 9.33 5.32
CA VAL A 748 -58.36 8.02 4.66
C VAL A 748 -59.11 7.03 5.55
N LEU A 749 -58.89 7.06 6.87
CA LEU A 749 -59.67 6.25 7.81
C LEU A 749 -61.16 6.64 7.82
N ILE A 750 -61.48 7.94 7.74
CA ILE A 750 -62.87 8.41 7.61
C ILE A 750 -63.50 7.89 6.30
N ILE A 751 -62.78 7.97 5.18
CA ILE A 751 -63.23 7.43 3.89
C ILE A 751 -63.45 5.92 3.99
N PHE A 752 -62.52 5.19 4.61
CA PHE A 752 -62.60 3.75 4.77
C PHE A 752 -63.82 3.33 5.61
N VAL A 753 -64.09 4.03 6.72
CA VAL A 753 -65.31 3.84 7.52
C VAL A 753 -66.55 4.17 6.70
N GLY A 754 -66.52 5.25 5.90
CA GLY A 754 -67.56 5.59 4.95
C GLY A 754 -67.84 4.48 3.93
N CYS A 755 -66.80 3.86 3.39
CA CYS A 755 -66.90 2.72 2.48
C CYS A 755 -67.50 1.49 3.17
N ILE A 756 -67.03 1.13 4.37
CA ILE A 756 -67.58 0.00 5.15
C ILE A 756 -69.06 0.22 5.44
N THR A 757 -69.44 1.42 5.90
CA THR A 757 -70.83 1.76 6.21
C THR A 757 -71.72 1.82 4.97
N ALA A 758 -71.19 2.24 3.82
CA ALA A 758 -71.90 2.20 2.55
C ALA A 758 -72.12 0.75 2.04
N VAL A 759 -71.11 -0.13 2.17
CA VAL A 759 -71.19 -1.54 1.74
C VAL A 759 -72.08 -2.36 2.66
N GLY A 760 -71.95 -2.22 3.98
CA GLY A 760 -72.75 -2.96 4.97
C GLY A 760 -74.26 -2.70 4.88
N ASN A 761 -74.65 -1.51 4.41
CA ASN A 761 -76.05 -1.09 4.28
C ASN A 761 -76.59 -1.11 2.83
N ARG A 762 -76.02 -1.93 1.93
CA ARG A 762 -76.43 -2.05 0.51
C ARG A 762 -76.46 -0.69 -0.23
N MET A 763 -75.34 0.03 -0.26
CA MET A 763 -75.05 1.24 -1.06
C MET A 763 -76.07 2.41 -1.03
N SER A 764 -77.09 2.34 -0.18
CA SER A 764 -78.20 3.32 -0.13
C SER A 764 -78.20 4.15 1.16
N SER A 765 -77.16 4.01 2.00
CA SER A 765 -77.00 4.75 3.26
C SER A 765 -76.49 6.17 2.98
N PRO A 766 -77.28 7.23 3.23
CA PRO A 766 -76.85 8.62 3.05
C PRO A 766 -75.61 8.95 3.92
N GLY A 767 -75.45 8.28 5.06
CA GLY A 767 -74.33 8.49 5.98
C GLY A 767 -72.99 8.00 5.45
N GLY A 768 -72.96 6.86 4.74
CA GLY A 768 -71.70 6.32 4.19
C GLY A 768 -71.12 7.19 3.08
N LEU A 769 -71.98 7.65 2.16
CA LEU A 769 -71.59 8.58 1.09
C LEU A 769 -71.18 9.96 1.63
N ALA A 770 -71.86 10.45 2.68
CA ALA A 770 -71.49 11.69 3.35
C ALA A 770 -70.09 11.60 3.98
N LEU A 771 -69.74 10.49 4.64
CA LEU A 771 -68.41 10.26 5.22
C LEU A 771 -67.30 10.18 4.16
N ILE A 772 -67.57 9.53 3.03
CA ILE A 772 -66.63 9.51 1.89
C ILE A 772 -66.40 10.92 1.34
N SER A 773 -67.47 11.68 1.10
CA SER A 773 -67.38 13.06 0.61
C SER A 773 -66.64 13.96 1.60
N LEU A 774 -66.94 13.84 2.89
CA LEU A 774 -66.26 14.55 3.97
C LEU A 774 -64.75 14.30 3.94
N GLY A 775 -64.35 13.02 3.89
CA GLY A 775 -62.94 12.65 3.86
C GLY A 775 -62.20 13.15 2.62
N ILE A 776 -62.83 13.10 1.44
CA ILE A 776 -62.24 13.64 0.20
C ILE A 776 -62.06 15.16 0.30
N ARG A 777 -63.08 15.89 0.78
CA ARG A 777 -62.99 17.35 1.00
C ARG A 777 -61.89 17.69 2.01
N MET A 778 -61.72 16.90 3.07
CA MET A 778 -60.64 17.10 4.06
C MET A 778 -59.24 16.84 3.46
N VAL A 779 -59.08 15.81 2.62
CA VAL A 779 -57.80 15.56 1.91
C VAL A 779 -57.45 16.76 1.02
N PHE A 780 -58.41 17.25 0.23
CA PHE A 780 -58.22 18.40 -0.65
C PHE A 780 -57.90 19.69 0.13
N ALA A 781 -58.60 19.93 1.25
CA ALA A 781 -58.33 21.06 2.13
C ALA A 781 -56.93 21.00 2.73
N SER A 782 -56.52 19.82 3.23
CA SER A 782 -55.18 19.61 3.81
C SER A 782 -54.08 19.84 2.78
N PHE A 783 -54.22 19.28 1.59
CA PHE A 783 -53.23 19.45 0.52
C PHE A 783 -53.12 20.92 0.05
N THR A 784 -54.26 21.59 -0.16
CA THR A 784 -54.30 23.00 -0.54
C THR A 784 -53.70 23.90 0.53
N ALA A 785 -54.00 23.65 1.81
CA ALA A 785 -53.43 24.40 2.93
C ALA A 785 -51.91 24.26 3.01
N ASN A 786 -51.38 23.06 2.76
CA ASN A 786 -49.93 22.82 2.74
C ASN A 786 -49.24 23.67 1.67
N ILE A 787 -49.78 23.70 0.45
CA ILE A 787 -49.24 24.50 -0.65
C ILE A 787 -49.32 26.00 -0.33
N LEU A 788 -50.50 26.49 0.08
CA LEU A 788 -50.69 27.91 0.36
C LEU A 788 -49.81 28.39 1.52
N HIS A 789 -49.64 27.56 2.56
CA HIS A 789 -48.76 27.87 3.67
C HIS A 789 -47.29 27.94 3.26
N ASP A 790 -46.79 26.96 2.51
CA ASP A 790 -45.39 26.94 2.09
C ASP A 790 -45.10 28.06 1.07
N LEU A 791 -46.07 28.44 0.21
CA LEU A 791 -46.01 29.64 -0.62
C LEU A 791 -45.87 30.91 0.22
N TYR A 792 -46.75 31.12 1.21
CA TYR A 792 -46.66 32.25 2.13
C TYR A 792 -45.32 32.27 2.88
N ARG A 793 -44.87 31.10 3.36
CA ARG A 793 -43.62 30.96 4.10
C ARG A 793 -42.42 31.37 3.25
N HIS A 794 -42.25 30.79 2.08
CA HIS A 794 -41.04 30.97 1.28
C HIS A 794 -41.04 32.26 0.48
N LEU A 795 -42.20 32.74 0.00
CA LEU A 795 -42.27 33.93 -0.85
C LEU A 795 -42.47 35.22 -0.05
N TRP A 796 -42.93 35.14 1.20
CA TRP A 796 -43.25 36.32 2.01
C TRP A 796 -42.60 36.32 3.39
N ARG A 797 -42.94 35.34 4.25
CA ARG A 797 -42.53 35.36 5.67
C ARG A 797 -41.02 35.22 5.87
N ASP A 798 -40.43 34.25 5.18
CA ASP A 798 -39.03 33.86 5.29
C ASP A 798 -38.29 34.08 3.96
N ALA A 799 -38.70 35.09 3.17
CA ALA A 799 -38.16 35.35 1.83
C ALA A 799 -36.63 35.53 1.81
N ASN A 800 -36.07 36.09 2.89
CA ASN A 800 -34.62 36.23 3.06
C ASN A 800 -33.88 34.89 3.06
N ARG A 801 -34.50 33.76 3.43
CA ARG A 801 -33.84 32.44 3.36
C ARG A 801 -33.48 32.02 1.94
N LEU A 802 -34.10 32.63 0.93
CA LEU A 802 -33.80 32.37 -0.47
C LEU A 802 -32.46 32.96 -0.93
N THR A 803 -31.92 33.96 -0.22
CA THR A 803 -30.64 34.58 -0.59
C THR A 803 -29.45 33.69 -0.25
N ASP A 804 -29.60 32.82 0.74
CA ASP A 804 -28.54 31.92 1.21
C ASP A 804 -28.46 30.61 0.41
N ILE A 805 -29.46 30.35 -0.45
CA ILE A 805 -29.51 29.15 -1.28
C ILE A 805 -28.88 29.46 -2.65
N ASN A 806 -27.92 28.62 -3.05
CA ASN A 806 -27.29 28.69 -4.36
C ASN A 806 -28.24 28.20 -5.47
N MET A 807 -29.21 29.03 -5.85
CA MET A 807 -30.20 28.74 -6.90
C MET A 807 -30.28 29.85 -7.96
N SER A 808 -30.52 29.48 -9.22
CA SER A 808 -30.78 30.42 -10.32
C SER A 808 -32.26 30.55 -10.66
N VAL A 809 -33.12 29.68 -10.10
CA VAL A 809 -34.57 29.69 -10.34
C VAL A 809 -35.23 30.94 -9.73
N ARG A 810 -35.98 31.69 -10.55
CA ARG A 810 -36.66 32.95 -10.18
C ARG A 810 -38.09 33.03 -10.77
N GLY A 811 -38.85 34.05 -10.35
CA GLY A 811 -40.17 34.36 -10.91
C GLY A 811 -41.18 33.22 -10.75
N PHE A 812 -41.95 32.95 -11.80
CA PHE A 812 -42.98 31.89 -11.77
C PHE A 812 -42.39 30.49 -11.53
N SER A 813 -41.19 30.21 -12.04
CA SER A 813 -40.52 28.92 -11.79
C SER A 813 -40.20 28.70 -10.31
N LEU A 814 -39.95 29.77 -9.55
CA LEU A 814 -39.76 29.68 -8.09
C LEU A 814 -41.07 29.29 -7.39
N VAL A 815 -42.21 29.82 -7.85
CA VAL A 815 -43.54 29.42 -7.32
C VAL A 815 -43.77 27.93 -7.52
N LEU A 816 -43.46 27.41 -8.72
CA LEU A 816 -43.55 25.97 -8.99
C LEU A 816 -42.58 25.15 -8.12
N ALA A 817 -41.38 25.65 -7.86
CA ALA A 817 -40.40 24.98 -7.01
C ALA A 817 -40.86 24.89 -5.54
N VAL A 818 -41.57 25.91 -5.03
CA VAL A 818 -42.17 25.88 -3.69
C VAL A 818 -43.35 24.89 -3.61
N ILE A 819 -44.16 24.79 -4.67
CA ILE A 819 -45.21 23.76 -4.75
C ILE A 819 -44.57 22.37 -4.75
N GLU A 820 -43.52 22.17 -5.54
CA GLU A 820 -42.81 20.88 -5.60
C GLU A 820 -42.07 20.56 -4.29
N SER A 821 -41.55 21.56 -3.56
CA SER A 821 -40.92 21.34 -2.24
C SER A 821 -41.94 20.90 -1.19
N THR A 822 -43.18 21.40 -1.27
CA THR A 822 -44.31 20.97 -0.44
C THR A 822 -44.54 19.46 -0.63
N LEU A 823 -44.51 18.97 -1.87
CA LEU A 823 -44.66 17.54 -2.16
C LEU A 823 -43.53 16.73 -1.52
N ILE A 824 -42.28 17.15 -1.69
CA ILE A 824 -41.12 16.47 -1.09
C ILE A 824 -41.29 16.33 0.43
N ARG A 825 -41.71 17.41 1.11
CA ARG A 825 -41.97 17.40 2.55
C ARG A 825 -43.11 16.46 2.94
N VAL A 826 -44.24 16.49 2.23
CA VAL A 826 -45.39 15.60 2.51
C VAL A 826 -45.00 14.13 2.32
N PHE A 827 -44.25 13.79 1.27
CA PHE A 827 -43.74 12.43 1.05
C PHE A 827 -42.75 12.00 2.15
N SER A 828 -41.91 12.91 2.63
CA SER A 828 -41.03 12.67 3.78
C SER A 828 -41.83 12.37 5.06
N GLU A 829 -42.83 13.18 5.39
CA GLU A 829 -43.73 12.95 6.53
C GLU A 829 -44.49 11.61 6.41
N TYR A 830 -44.89 11.25 5.18
CA TYR A 830 -45.55 9.98 4.88
C TYR A 830 -44.61 8.79 5.13
N GLY A 831 -43.35 8.88 4.67
CA GLY A 831 -42.32 7.88 4.93
C GLY A 831 -42.14 7.61 6.42
N ARG A 832 -42.05 8.68 7.22
CA ARG A 832 -41.88 8.58 8.67
C ARG A 832 -43.08 7.91 9.34
N THR A 833 -44.30 8.32 8.98
CA THR A 833 -45.53 7.76 9.52
C THR A 833 -45.68 6.28 9.17
N VAL A 834 -45.46 5.92 7.89
CA VAL A 834 -45.51 4.51 7.45
C VAL A 834 -44.44 3.67 8.14
N GLY A 835 -43.22 4.19 8.31
CA GLY A 835 -42.15 3.50 9.04
C GLY A 835 -42.56 3.13 10.46
N MET A 836 -43.19 4.06 11.19
CA MET A 836 -43.71 3.77 12.54
C MET A 836 -44.82 2.72 12.52
N LEU A 837 -45.74 2.79 11.55
CA LEU A 837 -46.83 1.82 11.41
C LEU A 837 -46.31 0.40 11.12
N GLU A 838 -45.34 0.26 10.21
CA GLU A 838 -44.72 -1.02 9.87
C GLU A 838 -43.97 -1.63 11.07
N ARG A 839 -43.32 -0.80 11.89
CA ARG A 839 -42.68 -1.23 13.14
C ARG A 839 -43.65 -1.43 14.32
N LYS A 840 -44.96 -1.22 14.11
CA LYS A 840 -46.02 -1.32 15.14
C LYS A 840 -45.85 -0.32 16.29
N GLU A 841 -45.22 0.83 16.02
CA GLU A 841 -44.91 1.89 16.97
C GLU A 841 -46.07 2.91 17.10
N TYR A 842 -47.32 2.46 17.18
CA TYR A 842 -48.51 3.33 17.10
C TYR A 842 -48.55 4.45 18.15
N ARG A 843 -47.94 4.21 19.32
CA ARG A 843 -47.86 5.19 20.42
C ARG A 843 -46.92 6.37 20.13
N LEU A 844 -46.10 6.26 19.09
CA LEU A 844 -45.15 7.30 18.68
C LEU A 844 -45.75 8.28 17.66
N ILE A 845 -46.93 8.01 17.11
CA ILE A 845 -47.66 8.94 16.23
C ILE A 845 -47.90 10.28 16.97
N GLY A 846 -47.73 11.40 16.28
CA GLY A 846 -47.76 12.75 16.86
C GLY A 846 -46.51 13.13 17.64
N ARG A 847 -45.40 12.41 17.44
CA ARG A 847 -44.08 12.76 17.96
C ARG A 847 -43.08 12.98 16.83
N SER A 848 -42.16 13.91 17.07
CA SER A 848 -41.02 14.20 16.20
C SER A 848 -39.71 14.04 16.94
N PHE A 849 -38.68 13.68 16.18
CA PHE A 849 -37.30 13.67 16.64
C PHE A 849 -36.69 15.08 16.51
N ASP A 850 -35.83 15.48 17.44
CA ASP A 850 -35.00 16.68 17.30
C ASP A 850 -33.68 16.33 16.62
N TRP A 851 -33.59 16.61 15.31
CA TRP A 851 -32.37 16.40 14.51
C TRP A 851 -31.18 17.27 14.95
N PHE A 852 -31.38 18.30 15.78
CA PHE A 852 -30.28 19.05 16.40
C PHE A 852 -29.87 18.47 17.75
N THR A 853 -30.56 17.45 18.27
CA THR A 853 -30.22 16.76 19.52
C THR A 853 -30.02 17.74 20.69
N GLY A 854 -30.88 18.75 20.79
CA GLY A 854 -30.83 19.81 21.80
C GLY A 854 -29.84 20.96 21.52
N ARG A 855 -28.98 20.86 20.49
CA ARG A 855 -27.89 21.83 20.24
C ARG A 855 -28.28 23.11 19.53
N ALA A 856 -29.51 23.23 19.09
CA ALA A 856 -30.06 24.46 18.55
C ALA A 856 -31.06 25.13 19.51
N GLY A 857 -31.13 24.65 20.77
CA GLY A 857 -32.18 25.00 21.70
C GLY A 857 -33.57 24.65 21.16
N ASN A 858 -34.61 25.29 21.70
CA ASN A 858 -36.00 25.03 21.28
C ASN A 858 -36.42 25.76 19.99
N GLY A 859 -35.54 26.55 19.37
CA GLY A 859 -35.85 27.38 18.19
C GLY A 859 -36.43 26.58 17.02
N PRO A 860 -35.71 25.57 16.49
CA PRO A 860 -36.20 24.75 15.37
C PRO A 860 -37.50 24.02 15.70
N ARG A 861 -37.61 23.46 16.91
CA ARG A 861 -38.83 22.79 17.40
C ARG A 861 -40.03 23.75 17.43
N ASN A 862 -39.83 24.96 17.94
CA ASN A 862 -40.88 25.97 18.03
C ASN A 862 -41.32 26.45 16.65
N GLU A 863 -40.36 26.62 15.72
CA GLU A 863 -40.66 26.99 14.33
C GLU A 863 -41.49 25.90 13.64
N GLU A 864 -41.12 24.64 13.80
CA GLU A 864 -41.83 23.51 13.20
C GLU A 864 -43.25 23.35 13.76
N ASN A 865 -43.41 23.44 15.08
CA ASN A 865 -44.72 23.44 15.73
C ASN A 865 -45.60 24.61 15.26
N ARG A 866 -45.03 25.81 15.09
CA ARG A 866 -45.75 26.97 14.54
C ARG A 866 -46.21 26.73 13.10
N ASN A 867 -45.34 26.18 12.25
CA ASN A 867 -45.68 25.87 10.86
C ASN A 867 -46.81 24.85 10.77
N ARG A 868 -46.78 23.81 11.60
CA ARG A 868 -47.83 22.78 11.66
C ARG A 868 -49.17 23.33 12.12
N LEU A 869 -49.18 24.12 13.19
CA LEU A 869 -50.41 24.75 13.68
C LEU A 869 -51.02 25.65 12.61
N GLN A 870 -50.21 26.44 11.91
CA GLN A 870 -50.66 27.28 10.80
C GLN A 870 -51.25 26.46 9.65
N ARG A 871 -50.62 25.35 9.24
CA ARG A 871 -51.12 24.47 8.18
C ARG A 871 -52.45 23.82 8.55
N VAL A 872 -52.57 23.28 9.77
CA VAL A 872 -53.83 22.67 10.25
C VAL A 872 -54.93 23.71 10.38
N SER A 873 -54.63 24.90 10.92
CA SER A 873 -55.60 26.00 11.02
C SER A 873 -56.12 26.41 9.62
N LEU A 874 -55.21 26.54 8.66
CA LEU A 874 -55.57 26.85 7.27
C LEU A 874 -56.38 25.72 6.62
N SER A 875 -56.07 24.47 6.93
CA SER A 875 -56.83 23.30 6.46
C SER A 875 -58.26 23.33 6.98
N VAL A 876 -58.46 23.69 8.25
CA VAL A 876 -59.80 23.83 8.84
C VAL A 876 -60.59 24.95 8.17
N VAL A 877 -59.97 26.10 7.92
CA VAL A 877 -60.62 27.23 7.23
C VAL A 877 -61.03 26.84 5.80
N ILE A 878 -60.12 26.26 5.02
CA ILE A 878 -60.42 25.82 3.65
C ILE A 878 -61.50 24.75 3.66
N PHE A 879 -61.42 23.79 4.59
CA PHE A 879 -62.43 22.75 4.72
C PHE A 879 -63.81 23.32 5.05
N ALA A 880 -63.91 24.30 5.96
CA ALA A 880 -65.17 24.97 6.27
C ALA A 880 -65.77 25.66 5.02
N THR A 881 -64.94 26.31 4.21
CA THR A 881 -65.41 26.91 2.94
C THR A 881 -65.90 25.88 1.93
N LEU A 882 -65.25 24.72 1.88
CA LEU A 882 -65.66 23.59 1.04
C LEU A 882 -66.92 22.89 1.56
N LEU A 883 -67.31 23.07 2.83
CA LEU A 883 -68.58 22.56 3.36
C LEU A 883 -69.74 23.51 3.10
N SER A 884 -69.47 24.83 3.04
CA SER A 884 -70.46 25.85 2.69
C SER A 884 -70.75 25.93 1.18
N ALA A 885 -69.85 25.40 0.34
CA ALA A 885 -70.01 25.24 -1.10
C ALA A 885 -70.49 23.82 -1.44
#